data_AF-A0A953M3E1-F1
#
_entry.id   AF-A0A953M3E1-F1
#
_cell.length_a   1.000
_cell.length_b   1.000
_cell.length_c   1.000
_cell.angle_alpha   90.00
_cell.angle_beta   90.00
_cell.angle_gamma   90.00
#
_symmetry.space_group_name_H-M   'P 1'
#
loop_
_entity.id
_entity.type
_entity.pdbx_description
1 polymer ?
#
loop_
_entity_poly.entity_id
_entity_poly.type
_entity_poly.pdbx_seq_one_letter_code
_entity_poly.pdbx_strand_id
1 'polypeptide(L)'
;MTPRFLLCWLLTIFLVVLPGMAGSASALHDAPPGYEEQVERLLRAGDFPGALQKGNEAESFFAGGGKEGRAGERIRILVHLSSAYQSLGRYRKALAMLMSALEAANLPHGEAEKTCVLGKMGGAFLFVNDPDTAERYLQEAHDRALQERNLSVRASVMNDRGNVLALRSRHGAALAAYRESAALAGETGELLLAARAEANSARLLLSTGSHREAEAELANSLGKHYRADDSHDKAFGLIAVGQLYGQLFRAGKREAVSPAIKALNEAAAVAGRLNDHRAASYALGYLGRIYEESGQPEESLSLTRRAVFEAQQSGAPESLYLWQWQIGRLMEARGKQKEAIAAYRGAVASLQAIRQELQADCRIFHQVSFRDSVEPVYYGLVHLLLKNADSASDPIAAEPLLREVLRTIELLRTAELQDYFRNSCIAAGQNSAESLDSLPADTAVLYTISLPDRLELLLGSPAGLRRFTAGIVYADLEKKIRLFRRALEKRTSRDYLPPARELYNWIIRPLETELRAQRVKTLVFVPDGSLRTVPLAALHDGSDFLVSRYALAVTPGLSLTDSPPVRMNTRKVLVAGLSEPVQGFPALPGVAVEIASIRELFRGELLQDGNFRIPLMRKELERTPYPVVHLASHGEFSRTSDATFLLTWDERLTMDGLETLVKTGRRGRVPLELLTLSACQTASGDDRAALGLAGVAVKAGAQSALATLWYINDQASSALVSAFYRQWKYSSFSKAKALRQAQIELLQDSRYRHPFYWSPFLMIGNWR
;
A
#
# COMPACT_ATOMS: atom_id res chain seq x y z
N MET A 1 -19.56 -8.27 -2.14
CA MET A 1 -18.19 -8.37 -1.58
C MET A 1 -17.78 -9.82 -1.63
N THR A 2 -16.66 -10.18 -2.28
CA THR A 2 -16.27 -11.59 -2.52
C THR A 2 -15.41 -12.16 -1.38
N PRO A 3 -15.35 -13.49 -1.21
CA PRO A 3 -14.75 -14.15 -0.04
C PRO A 3 -13.22 -14.01 0.13
N ARG A 4 -12.48 -13.51 -0.86
CA ARG A 4 -11.04 -13.18 -0.73
C ARG A 4 -10.76 -11.91 0.09
N PHE A 5 -11.78 -11.09 0.32
CA PHE A 5 -11.67 -9.78 1.00
C PHE A 5 -11.59 -9.89 2.54
N LEU A 6 -11.94 -11.04 3.13
CA LEU A 6 -11.93 -11.23 4.59
C LEU A 6 -10.54 -11.57 5.15
N LEU A 7 -9.64 -12.16 4.37
CA LEU A 7 -8.39 -12.73 4.89
C LEU A 7 -7.36 -11.66 5.32
N CYS A 8 -7.36 -10.51 4.64
CA CYS A 8 -6.36 -9.46 4.83
C CYS A 8 -6.67 -8.53 6.02
N TRP A 9 -7.93 -8.27 6.36
CA TRP A 9 -8.30 -7.39 7.48
C TRP A 9 -7.89 -7.91 8.88
N LEU A 10 -7.22 -9.08 8.94
CA LEU A 10 -7.16 -9.94 10.10
C LEU A 10 -5.85 -9.87 10.91
N LEU A 11 -4.73 -9.28 10.51
CA LEU A 11 -3.48 -9.43 11.30
C LEU A 11 -3.17 -8.34 12.34
N THR A 12 -3.97 -7.28 12.47
CA THR A 12 -3.43 -6.00 12.96
C THR A 12 -3.50 -5.71 14.47
N ILE A 13 -4.18 -6.51 15.31
CA ILE A 13 -4.38 -6.11 16.72
C ILE A 13 -3.89 -7.13 17.77
N PHE A 14 -3.54 -8.36 17.40
CA PHE A 14 -3.15 -9.40 18.39
C PHE A 14 -1.67 -9.76 18.47
N LEU A 15 -0.82 -9.06 17.74
CA LEU A 15 0.58 -9.48 17.56
C LEU A 15 1.56 -8.73 18.51
N VAL A 16 1.08 -7.76 19.31
CA VAL A 16 1.93 -6.85 20.11
C VAL A 16 2.30 -7.34 21.52
N VAL A 17 1.84 -8.49 21.98
CA VAL A 17 1.99 -8.84 23.40
C VAL A 17 3.02 -9.96 23.63
N LEU A 18 4.10 -9.73 24.36
CA LEU A 18 5.00 -10.81 24.79
C LEU A 18 4.61 -11.27 26.21
N PRO A 19 4.56 -12.59 26.52
CA PRO A 19 4.40 -13.04 27.90
C PRO A 19 5.56 -12.51 28.76
N GLY A 20 5.24 -11.91 29.91
CA GLY A 20 6.20 -11.67 30.98
C GLY A 20 6.63 -13.01 31.57
N MET A 21 7.93 -13.26 31.65
CA MET A 21 8.46 -14.48 32.25
C MET A 21 8.41 -14.33 33.78
N ALA A 22 7.48 -15.02 34.43
CA ALA A 22 7.48 -15.15 35.88
C ALA A 22 8.42 -16.30 36.28
N GLY A 23 9.64 -15.96 36.73
CA GLY A 23 10.59 -16.88 37.34
C GLY A 23 10.74 -16.60 38.84
N SER A 24 10.61 -17.64 39.66
CA SER A 24 10.68 -17.61 41.12
C SER A 24 12.04 -17.11 41.66
N ALA A 25 11.98 -16.22 42.65
CA ALA A 25 13.14 -15.62 43.32
C ALA A 25 13.83 -16.55 44.33
N SER A 26 15.17 -16.49 44.36
CA SER A 26 15.97 -16.80 45.55
C SER A 26 16.99 -15.68 45.78
N ALA A 27 16.97 -15.12 46.99
CA ALA A 27 17.75 -13.94 47.38
C ALA A 27 19.21 -14.27 47.75
N LEU A 28 20.14 -13.34 47.49
CA LEU A 28 21.13 -12.83 48.46
C LEU A 28 21.94 -11.62 47.94
N HIS A 29 22.02 -10.62 48.82
CA HIS A 29 22.71 -9.30 48.92
C HIS A 29 23.69 -8.77 47.85
N ASP A 30 23.38 -7.61 47.24
CA ASP A 30 23.70 -6.20 47.61
C ASP A 30 22.86 -5.27 46.67
N ALA A 31 22.14 -4.24 47.16
CA ALA A 31 21.06 -3.55 46.42
C ALA A 31 21.43 -2.14 45.88
N PRO A 32 20.79 -1.61 44.79
CA PRO A 32 19.89 -2.22 43.77
C PRO A 32 20.43 -1.97 42.30
N PRO A 33 19.81 -2.41 41.16
CA PRO A 33 18.41 -2.12 40.77
C PRO A 33 17.60 -3.34 40.26
N GLY A 34 16.33 -3.43 40.67
CA GLY A 34 15.29 -4.23 40.02
C GLY A 34 14.81 -3.55 38.73
N TYR A 35 15.72 -3.36 37.76
CA TYR A 35 15.39 -2.73 36.48
C TYR A 35 14.40 -3.55 35.68
N GLU A 36 14.58 -4.87 35.66
CA GLU A 36 13.67 -5.79 34.98
C GLU A 36 12.23 -5.60 35.47
N GLU A 37 12.00 -5.67 36.79
CA GLU A 37 10.67 -5.48 37.39
C GLU A 37 10.09 -4.08 37.11
N GLN A 38 10.93 -3.04 37.12
CA GLN A 38 10.49 -1.68 36.78
C GLN A 38 10.04 -1.58 35.32
N VAL A 39 10.82 -2.12 34.39
CA VAL A 39 10.50 -2.14 32.96
C VAL A 39 9.24 -2.98 32.72
N GLU A 40 9.14 -4.16 33.33
CA GLU A 40 7.97 -5.04 33.20
C GLU A 40 6.70 -4.36 33.73
N ARG A 41 6.76 -3.71 34.89
CA ARG A 41 5.63 -2.96 35.45
C ARG A 41 5.18 -1.83 34.51
N LEU A 42 6.12 -1.10 33.91
CA LEU A 42 5.81 -0.03 32.95
C LEU A 42 5.19 -0.59 31.67
N LEU A 43 5.69 -1.72 31.15
CA LEU A 43 5.10 -2.44 30.03
C LEU A 43 3.67 -2.90 30.32
N ARG A 44 3.45 -3.53 31.47
CA ARG A 44 2.12 -3.98 31.91
C ARG A 44 1.14 -2.81 32.04
N ALA A 45 1.61 -1.63 32.43
CA ALA A 45 0.82 -0.41 32.50
C ALA A 45 0.60 0.30 31.15
N GLY A 46 1.32 -0.10 30.08
CA GLY A 46 1.27 0.57 28.78
C GLY A 46 2.16 1.82 28.66
N ASP A 47 3.00 2.11 29.67
CA ASP A 47 3.97 3.22 29.62
C ASP A 47 5.25 2.79 28.88
N PHE A 48 5.14 2.66 27.56
CA PHE A 48 6.27 2.28 26.70
C PHE A 48 7.41 3.31 26.69
N PRO A 49 7.17 4.63 26.66
CA PRO A 49 8.25 5.61 26.78
C PRO A 49 9.02 5.47 28.10
N GLY A 50 8.33 5.31 29.23
CA GLY A 50 8.96 5.05 30.52
C GLY A 50 9.73 3.74 30.54
N ALA A 51 9.16 2.66 29.99
CA ALA A 51 9.83 1.36 29.87
C ALA A 51 11.12 1.45 29.04
N LEU A 52 11.08 2.17 27.91
CA LEU A 52 12.26 2.42 27.08
C LEU A 52 13.32 3.25 27.83
N GLN A 53 12.91 4.29 28.55
CA GLN A 53 13.82 5.09 29.35
C GLN A 53 14.54 4.23 30.39
N LYS A 54 13.78 3.46 31.18
CA LYS A 54 14.33 2.60 32.23
C LYS A 54 15.18 1.46 31.69
N GLY A 55 14.77 0.84 30.57
CA GLY A 55 15.58 -0.20 29.94
C GLY A 55 16.89 0.34 29.34
N ASN A 56 16.91 1.58 28.83
CA ASN A 56 18.15 2.22 28.35
C ASN A 56 19.09 2.63 29.49
N GLU A 57 18.55 3.07 30.63
CA GLU A 57 19.32 3.26 31.86
C GLU A 57 19.98 1.94 32.31
N ALA A 58 19.24 0.83 32.23
CA ALA A 58 19.77 -0.49 32.54
C ALA A 58 20.84 -0.95 31.55
N GLU A 59 20.66 -0.75 30.24
CA GLU A 59 21.70 -1.07 29.24
C GLU A 59 22.99 -0.26 29.47
N SER A 60 22.86 1.01 29.87
CA SER A 60 24.02 1.85 30.20
C SER A 60 24.78 1.32 31.42
N PHE A 61 24.07 0.80 32.42
CA PHE A 61 24.65 0.14 33.59
C PHE A 61 25.43 -1.13 33.20
N PHE A 62 24.88 -1.99 32.34
CA PHE A 62 25.57 -3.19 31.87
C PHE A 62 26.79 -2.87 30.99
N ALA A 63 26.73 -1.81 30.19
CA ALA A 63 27.87 -1.33 29.40
C ALA A 63 29.04 -0.86 30.29
N GLY A 64 28.73 -0.24 31.44
CA GLY A 64 29.70 0.36 32.38
C GLY A 64 30.43 -0.61 33.32
N GLY A 65 30.26 -1.93 33.19
CA GLY A 65 31.03 -2.93 33.94
C GLY A 65 30.25 -3.76 34.98
N GLY A 66 28.93 -3.57 35.12
CA GLY A 66 28.05 -4.39 35.97
C GLY A 66 27.77 -5.80 35.41
N LYS A 67 28.80 -6.51 34.94
CA LYS A 67 28.68 -7.68 34.04
C LYS A 67 28.73 -9.05 34.72
N GLU A 68 29.38 -9.19 35.87
CA GLU A 68 29.61 -10.52 36.46
C GLU A 68 28.30 -11.15 36.97
N GLY A 69 27.92 -12.29 36.38
CA GLY A 69 26.76 -13.09 36.82
C GLY A 69 25.37 -12.63 36.39
N ARG A 70 25.22 -11.46 35.73
CA ARG A 70 23.90 -10.85 35.40
C ARG A 70 23.52 -10.89 33.91
N ALA A 71 24.11 -11.82 33.14
CA ALA A 71 23.86 -11.93 31.70
C ALA A 71 22.39 -12.18 31.34
N GLY A 72 21.69 -13.04 32.10
CA GLY A 72 20.27 -13.34 31.87
C GLY A 72 19.34 -12.14 32.05
N GLU A 73 19.59 -11.32 33.09
CA GLU A 73 18.81 -10.10 33.35
C GLU A 73 18.94 -9.09 32.19
N ARG A 74 20.15 -8.90 31.69
CA ARG A 74 20.38 -8.05 30.52
C ARG A 74 19.60 -8.54 29.30
N ILE A 75 19.62 -9.86 29.04
CA ILE A 75 18.89 -10.46 27.92
C ILE A 75 17.39 -10.20 28.05
N ARG A 76 16.81 -10.39 29.23
CA ARG A 76 15.37 -10.14 29.47
C ARG A 76 15.02 -8.66 29.32
N ILE A 77 15.86 -7.74 29.76
CA ILE A 77 15.68 -6.30 29.52
C ILE A 77 15.68 -5.97 28.03
N LEU A 78 16.58 -6.56 27.23
CA LEU A 78 16.58 -6.37 25.78
C LEU A 78 15.30 -6.92 25.12
N VAL A 79 14.77 -8.04 25.60
CA VAL A 79 13.46 -8.57 25.16
C VAL A 79 12.31 -7.63 25.54
N HIS A 80 12.34 -7.05 26.73
CA HIS A 80 11.35 -6.05 27.16
C HIS A 80 11.43 -4.74 26.35
N LEU A 81 12.64 -4.26 26.06
CA LEU A 81 12.85 -3.12 25.15
C LEU A 81 12.32 -3.42 23.75
N SER A 82 12.53 -4.65 23.27
CA SER A 82 11.93 -5.10 22.01
C SER A 82 10.41 -5.02 22.04
N SER A 83 9.79 -5.50 23.12
CA SER A 83 8.33 -5.42 23.34
C SER A 83 7.83 -3.98 23.30
N ALA A 84 8.50 -3.06 24.01
CA ALA A 84 8.14 -1.64 24.01
C ALA A 84 8.24 -1.03 22.61
N TYR A 85 9.30 -1.34 21.85
CA TYR A 85 9.43 -0.89 20.47
C TYR A 85 8.34 -1.47 19.56
N GLN A 86 7.95 -2.74 19.73
CA GLN A 86 6.84 -3.35 18.98
C GLN A 86 5.51 -2.64 19.27
N SER A 87 5.20 -2.34 20.53
CA SER A 87 3.98 -1.61 20.92
C SER A 87 3.93 -0.17 20.39
N LEU A 88 5.09 0.43 20.14
CA LEU A 88 5.24 1.72 19.49
C LEU A 88 5.32 1.63 17.96
N GLY A 89 5.20 0.43 17.38
CA GLY A 89 5.26 0.19 15.94
C GLY A 89 6.67 0.27 15.34
N ARG A 90 7.73 0.32 16.15
CA ARG A 90 9.14 0.49 15.74
C ARG A 90 9.85 -0.85 15.56
N TYR A 91 9.36 -1.68 14.63
CA TYR A 91 9.77 -3.08 14.49
C TYR A 91 11.26 -3.29 14.15
N ARG A 92 11.89 -2.38 13.40
CA ARG A 92 13.35 -2.50 13.14
C ARG A 92 14.17 -2.32 14.40
N LYS A 93 13.78 -1.38 15.27
CA LYS A 93 14.43 -1.19 16.57
C LYS A 93 14.17 -2.38 17.48
N ALA A 94 12.94 -2.91 17.48
CA ALA A 94 12.61 -4.13 18.20
C ALA A 94 13.49 -5.32 17.77
N LEU A 95 13.69 -5.51 16.47
CA LEU A 95 14.56 -6.56 15.93
C LEU A 95 16.03 -6.32 16.32
N ALA A 96 16.50 -5.07 16.28
CA ALA A 96 17.86 -4.74 16.73
C ALA A 96 18.09 -5.12 18.20
N MET A 97 17.12 -4.87 19.08
CA MET A 97 17.20 -5.29 20.50
C MET A 97 17.27 -6.81 20.64
N LEU A 98 16.49 -7.55 19.85
CA LEU A 98 16.53 -9.02 19.88
C LEU A 98 17.80 -9.60 19.26
N MET A 99 18.40 -8.94 18.27
CA MET A 99 19.72 -9.32 17.75
C MET A 99 20.79 -9.15 18.82
N SER A 100 20.79 -8.03 19.55
CA SER A 100 21.68 -7.83 20.69
C SER A 100 21.42 -8.83 21.83
N ALA A 101 20.16 -9.21 22.06
CA ALA A 101 19.80 -10.24 23.03
C ALA A 101 20.33 -11.62 22.61
N LEU A 102 20.28 -11.96 21.32
CA LEU A 102 20.77 -13.22 20.78
C LEU A 102 22.30 -13.29 20.82
N GLU A 103 22.98 -12.20 20.51
CA GLU A 103 24.44 -12.07 20.69
C GLU A 103 24.83 -12.32 22.15
N ALA A 104 24.11 -11.72 23.10
CA ALA A 104 24.34 -11.93 24.53
C ALA A 104 24.03 -13.36 24.98
N ALA A 105 22.96 -13.98 24.44
CA ALA A 105 22.58 -15.35 24.75
C ALA A 105 23.59 -16.41 24.25
N ASN A 106 24.40 -16.08 23.23
CA ASN A 106 25.46 -16.94 22.71
C ASN A 106 26.77 -16.87 23.53
N LEU A 107 26.85 -15.98 24.52
CA LEU A 107 27.98 -15.88 25.43
C LEU A 107 27.81 -16.80 26.66
N PRO A 108 28.89 -17.13 27.40
CA PRO A 108 28.79 -17.88 28.65
C PRO A 108 27.76 -17.26 29.61
N HIS A 109 26.99 -18.11 30.30
CA HIS A 109 25.90 -17.73 31.20
C HIS A 109 24.63 -17.13 30.55
N GLY A 110 24.55 -17.05 29.21
CA GLY A 110 23.36 -16.61 28.48
C GLY A 110 22.47 -17.73 27.93
N GLU A 111 22.96 -18.98 27.93
CA GLU A 111 22.33 -20.11 27.21
C GLU A 111 20.90 -20.43 27.70
N ALA A 112 20.59 -20.17 28.97
CA ALA A 112 19.26 -20.40 29.54
C ALA A 112 18.15 -19.55 28.89
N GLU A 113 18.50 -18.36 28.36
CA GLU A 113 17.53 -17.44 27.74
C GLU A 113 17.45 -17.60 26.22
N LYS A 114 18.35 -18.37 25.63
CA LYS A 114 18.50 -18.50 24.18
C LYS A 114 17.23 -18.98 23.50
N THR A 115 16.56 -19.99 24.07
CA THR A 115 15.33 -20.57 23.53
C THR A 115 14.19 -19.53 23.50
N CYS A 116 14.08 -18.69 24.53
CA CYS A 116 13.14 -17.57 24.56
C CYS A 116 13.45 -16.54 23.48
N VAL A 117 14.72 -16.10 23.38
CA VAL A 117 15.16 -15.10 22.40
C VAL A 117 14.92 -15.58 20.96
N LEU A 118 15.21 -16.85 20.65
CA LEU A 118 14.92 -17.43 19.33
C LEU A 118 13.42 -17.39 19.00
N GLY A 119 12.56 -17.72 19.98
CA GLY A 119 11.11 -17.60 19.82
C GLY A 119 10.68 -16.17 19.53
N LYS A 120 11.20 -15.19 20.29
CA LYS A 120 10.92 -13.76 20.07
C LYS A 120 11.42 -13.26 18.71
N MET A 121 12.59 -13.71 18.27
CA MET A 121 13.14 -13.42 16.94
C MET A 121 12.20 -13.92 15.86
N GLY A 122 11.72 -15.16 15.98
CA GLY A 122 10.71 -15.73 15.10
C GLY A 122 9.47 -14.84 14.95
N GLY A 123 8.88 -14.44 16.08
CA GLY A 123 7.76 -13.49 16.10
C GLY A 123 8.11 -12.12 15.52
N ALA A 124 9.30 -11.58 15.78
CA ALA A 124 9.74 -10.28 15.26
C ALA A 124 9.96 -10.28 13.73
N PHE A 125 10.48 -11.38 13.17
CA PHE A 125 10.73 -11.52 11.73
C PHE A 125 9.45 -11.56 10.90
N LEU A 126 8.34 -12.01 11.49
CA LEU A 126 7.03 -11.86 10.89
C LEU A 126 6.79 -10.38 10.53
N PHE A 127 6.95 -9.44 11.46
CA PHE A 127 6.62 -8.02 11.25
C PHE A 127 7.45 -7.32 10.18
N VAL A 128 8.65 -7.83 9.89
CA VAL A 128 9.50 -7.37 8.80
C VAL A 128 9.30 -8.18 7.51
N ASN A 129 8.18 -8.92 7.39
CA ASN A 129 7.76 -9.71 6.23
C ASN A 129 8.86 -10.64 5.71
N ASP A 130 9.48 -11.36 6.63
CA ASP A 130 10.41 -12.44 6.35
C ASP A 130 9.90 -13.74 7.00
N PRO A 131 8.81 -14.33 6.45
CA PRO A 131 8.20 -15.54 7.01
C PRO A 131 9.13 -16.77 6.93
N ASP A 132 10.11 -16.76 6.03
CA ASP A 132 11.09 -17.84 5.89
C ASP A 132 12.09 -17.82 7.05
N THR A 133 12.65 -16.65 7.37
CA THR A 133 13.50 -16.48 8.54
C THR A 133 12.72 -16.66 9.83
N ALA A 134 11.47 -16.19 9.89
CA ALA A 134 10.57 -16.41 11.03
C ALA A 134 10.38 -17.90 11.31
N GLU A 135 10.01 -18.70 10.30
CA GLU A 135 9.81 -20.15 10.46
C GLU A 135 11.09 -20.84 10.94
N ARG A 136 12.27 -20.45 10.42
CA ARG A 136 13.55 -21.03 10.84
C ARG A 136 13.82 -20.81 12.33
N TYR A 137 13.68 -19.57 12.81
CA TYR A 137 13.89 -19.27 14.23
C TYR A 137 12.83 -19.93 15.13
N LEU A 138 11.57 -19.95 14.70
CA LEU A 138 10.49 -20.60 15.45
C LEU A 138 10.68 -22.12 15.52
N GLN A 139 11.13 -22.76 14.43
CA GLN A 139 11.42 -24.20 14.42
C GLN A 139 12.58 -24.53 15.37
N GLU A 140 13.67 -23.76 15.34
CA GLU A 140 14.79 -23.94 16.25
C GLU A 140 14.38 -23.76 17.72
N ALA A 141 13.61 -22.70 18.01
CA ALA A 141 13.07 -22.45 19.35
C ALA A 141 12.14 -23.57 19.82
N HIS A 142 11.29 -24.08 18.93
CA HIS A 142 10.39 -25.19 19.22
C HIS A 142 11.16 -26.46 19.62
N ASP A 143 12.17 -26.83 18.84
CA ASP A 143 12.91 -28.07 19.04
C ASP A 143 13.74 -28.03 20.33
N ARG A 144 14.34 -26.88 20.64
CA ARG A 144 15.02 -26.64 21.92
C ARG A 144 14.04 -26.67 23.10
N ALA A 145 12.90 -25.98 22.99
CA ALA A 145 11.91 -25.96 24.06
C ALA A 145 11.32 -27.35 24.34
N LEU A 146 11.26 -28.22 23.31
CA LEU A 146 10.89 -29.64 23.48
C LEU A 146 11.96 -30.41 24.27
N GLN A 147 13.24 -30.23 23.96
CA GLN A 147 14.35 -30.85 24.69
C GLN A 147 14.41 -30.38 26.15
N GLU A 148 14.20 -29.09 26.38
CA GLU A 148 14.20 -28.44 27.70
C GLU A 148 12.91 -28.72 28.49
N ARG A 149 11.88 -29.31 27.86
CA ARG A 149 10.53 -29.49 28.42
C ARG A 149 9.90 -28.17 28.90
N ASN A 150 10.22 -27.07 28.22
CA ASN A 150 9.73 -25.74 28.56
C ASN A 150 8.36 -25.48 27.88
N LEU A 151 7.28 -25.76 28.61
CA LEU A 151 5.91 -25.64 28.09
C LEU A 151 5.53 -24.19 27.74
N SER A 152 5.97 -23.21 28.52
CA SER A 152 5.65 -21.78 28.28
C SER A 152 6.25 -21.28 26.96
N VAL A 153 7.54 -21.57 26.72
CA VAL A 153 8.16 -21.18 25.44
C VAL A 153 7.55 -21.94 24.27
N ARG A 154 7.24 -23.24 24.43
CA ARG A 154 6.52 -24.01 23.39
C ARG A 154 5.16 -23.38 23.08
N ALA A 155 4.38 -22.99 24.08
CA ALA A 155 3.10 -22.33 23.88
C ALA A 155 3.24 -21.05 23.06
N SER A 156 4.20 -20.18 23.42
CA SER A 156 4.46 -18.93 22.69
C SER A 156 4.89 -19.20 21.24
N VAL A 157 5.81 -20.13 21.03
CA VAL A 157 6.31 -20.49 19.70
C VAL A 157 5.20 -21.08 18.83
N MET A 158 4.33 -21.93 19.37
CA MET A 158 3.22 -22.52 18.61
C MET A 158 2.20 -21.47 18.16
N ASN A 159 1.91 -20.45 18.96
CA ASN A 159 1.08 -19.32 18.53
C ASN A 159 1.70 -18.60 17.32
N ASP A 160 3.00 -18.29 17.39
CA ASP A 160 3.68 -17.54 16.33
C ASP A 160 3.87 -18.38 15.06
N ARG A 161 4.06 -19.70 15.18
CA ARG A 161 4.02 -20.63 14.05
C ARG A 161 2.65 -20.69 13.41
N GLY A 162 1.58 -20.66 14.21
CA GLY A 162 0.21 -20.51 13.71
C GLY A 162 0.07 -19.29 12.80
N ASN A 163 0.67 -18.16 13.19
CA ASN A 163 0.68 -16.93 12.38
C ASN A 163 1.43 -17.10 11.04
N VAL A 164 2.63 -17.72 11.06
CA VAL A 164 3.38 -18.02 9.82
C VAL A 164 2.57 -18.94 8.89
N LEU A 165 1.97 -19.98 9.45
CA LEU A 165 1.19 -20.96 8.68
C LEU A 165 -0.08 -20.33 8.08
N ALA A 166 -0.76 -19.46 8.83
CA ALA A 166 -1.91 -18.71 8.34
C ALA A 166 -1.52 -17.79 7.17
N LEU A 167 -0.40 -17.07 7.28
CA LEU A 167 0.16 -16.24 6.20
C LEU A 167 0.45 -17.03 4.93
N ARG A 168 0.93 -18.27 5.07
CA ARG A 168 1.17 -19.20 3.96
C ARG A 168 -0.08 -19.93 3.46
N SER A 169 -1.27 -19.50 3.90
CA SER A 169 -2.56 -20.12 3.55
C SER A 169 -2.67 -21.61 3.94
N ARG A 170 -1.87 -22.08 4.92
CA ARG A 170 -1.91 -23.45 5.46
C ARG A 170 -2.89 -23.53 6.64
N HIS A 171 -4.17 -23.25 6.37
CA HIS A 171 -5.18 -23.00 7.41
C HIS A 171 -5.33 -24.14 8.43
N GLY A 172 -5.35 -25.41 7.98
CA GLY A 172 -5.50 -26.55 8.90
C GLY A 172 -4.33 -26.68 9.88
N ALA A 173 -3.09 -26.49 9.40
CA ALA A 173 -1.91 -26.53 10.25
C ALA A 173 -1.84 -25.33 11.20
N ALA A 174 -2.24 -24.14 10.73
CA ALA A 174 -2.31 -22.95 11.57
C ALA A 174 -3.31 -23.13 12.73
N LEU A 175 -4.50 -23.65 12.43
CA LEU A 175 -5.53 -23.92 13.44
C LEU A 175 -5.05 -24.93 14.50
N ALA A 176 -4.37 -25.99 14.08
CA ALA A 176 -3.78 -26.96 15.00
C ALA A 176 -2.72 -26.31 15.91
N ALA A 177 -1.85 -25.47 15.35
CA ALA A 177 -0.82 -24.77 16.10
C ALA A 177 -1.41 -23.81 17.15
N TYR A 178 -2.46 -23.07 16.82
CA TYR A 178 -3.16 -22.21 17.78
C TYR A 178 -3.80 -23.01 18.92
N ARG A 179 -4.47 -24.13 18.60
CA ARG A 179 -5.09 -24.99 19.62
C ARG A 179 -4.07 -25.63 20.55
N GLU A 180 -2.93 -26.08 20.01
CA GLU A 180 -1.82 -26.59 20.82
C GLU A 180 -1.26 -25.49 21.73
N SER A 181 -1.05 -24.28 21.20
CA SER A 181 -0.61 -23.14 22.00
C SER A 181 -1.58 -22.83 23.16
N ALA A 182 -2.89 -22.82 22.88
CA ALA A 182 -3.91 -22.57 23.89
C ALA A 182 -3.92 -23.64 24.99
N ALA A 183 -3.74 -24.91 24.62
CA ALA A 183 -3.68 -26.03 25.57
C ALA A 183 -2.44 -25.93 26.47
N LEU A 184 -1.25 -25.76 25.88
CA LEU A 184 0.01 -25.64 26.62
C LEU A 184 0.02 -24.43 27.56
N ALA A 185 -0.46 -23.28 27.10
CA ALA A 185 -0.58 -22.07 27.94
C ALA A 185 -1.62 -22.26 29.06
N GLY A 186 -2.65 -23.09 28.83
CA GLY A 186 -3.61 -23.48 29.87
C GLY A 186 -2.97 -24.31 30.98
N GLU A 187 -2.07 -25.24 30.63
CA GLU A 187 -1.33 -26.07 31.59
C GLU A 187 -0.35 -25.26 32.45
N THR A 188 0.24 -24.20 31.89
CA THR A 188 1.18 -23.32 32.62
C THR A 188 0.50 -22.15 33.35
N GLY A 189 -0.81 -21.99 33.21
CA GLY A 189 -1.56 -20.89 33.83
C GLY A 189 -1.41 -19.53 33.11
N GLU A 190 -0.84 -19.51 31.90
CA GLU A 190 -0.63 -18.30 31.09
C GLU A 190 -1.92 -17.86 30.37
N LEU A 191 -2.88 -17.35 31.14
CA LEU A 191 -4.24 -17.03 30.67
C LEU A 191 -4.27 -16.15 29.42
N LEU A 192 -3.46 -15.08 29.37
CA LEU A 192 -3.44 -14.14 28.24
C LEU A 192 -2.84 -14.73 26.96
N LEU A 193 -1.87 -15.65 27.09
CA LEU A 193 -1.31 -16.35 25.94
C LEU A 193 -2.33 -17.33 25.36
N ALA A 194 -2.99 -18.11 26.23
CA ALA A 194 -4.06 -19.01 25.83
C ALA A 194 -5.22 -18.26 25.15
N ALA A 195 -5.65 -17.14 25.75
CA ALA A 195 -6.73 -16.32 25.20
C ALA A 195 -6.39 -15.73 23.82
N ARG A 196 -5.13 -15.35 23.61
CA ARG A 196 -4.67 -14.88 22.30
C ARG A 196 -4.70 -15.99 21.26
N ALA A 197 -4.19 -17.17 21.59
CA ALA A 197 -4.16 -18.28 20.65
C ALA A 197 -5.59 -18.64 20.19
N GLU A 198 -6.56 -18.62 21.09
CA GLU A 198 -7.98 -18.78 20.78
C GLU A 198 -8.54 -17.65 19.91
N ALA A 199 -8.18 -16.39 20.18
CA ALA A 199 -8.60 -15.28 19.33
C ALA A 199 -7.99 -15.35 17.92
N ASN A 200 -6.76 -15.83 17.79
CA ASN A 200 -6.10 -16.09 16.50
C ASN A 200 -6.75 -17.28 15.76
N SER A 201 -7.12 -18.33 16.48
CA SER A 201 -7.95 -19.44 15.97
C SER A 201 -9.29 -18.93 15.43
N ALA A 202 -10.04 -18.17 16.24
CA ALA A 202 -11.32 -17.58 15.85
C ALA A 202 -11.22 -16.72 14.59
N ARG A 203 -10.20 -15.88 14.53
CA ARG A 203 -9.90 -15.02 13.38
C ARG A 203 -9.69 -15.83 12.09
N LEU A 204 -8.93 -16.93 12.16
CA LEU A 204 -8.73 -17.83 11.01
C LEU A 204 -10.04 -18.56 10.63
N LEU A 205 -10.86 -18.93 11.61
CA LEU A 205 -12.16 -19.55 11.38
C LEU A 205 -13.14 -18.57 10.70
N LEU A 206 -13.17 -17.29 11.10
CA LEU A 206 -13.96 -16.26 10.43
C LEU A 206 -13.54 -16.07 8.98
N SER A 207 -12.23 -16.06 8.72
CA SER A 207 -11.66 -15.89 7.38
C SER A 207 -12.06 -17.00 6.41
N THR A 208 -12.33 -18.20 6.95
CA THR A 208 -12.76 -19.39 6.21
C THR A 208 -14.27 -19.59 6.23
N GLY A 209 -15.05 -18.71 6.86
CA GLY A 209 -16.51 -18.77 6.95
C GLY A 209 -17.06 -19.69 8.06
N SER A 210 -16.19 -20.21 8.93
CA SER A 210 -16.54 -21.13 10.04
C SER A 210 -17.05 -20.37 11.26
N HIS A 211 -18.14 -19.61 11.12
CA HIS A 211 -18.61 -18.65 12.12
C HIS A 211 -18.94 -19.26 13.48
N ARG A 212 -19.52 -20.47 13.52
CA ARG A 212 -19.92 -21.13 14.77
C ARG A 212 -18.72 -21.56 15.62
N GLU A 213 -17.70 -22.13 14.98
CA GLU A 213 -16.46 -22.49 15.66
C GLU A 213 -15.71 -21.23 16.12
N ALA A 214 -15.69 -20.18 15.28
CA ALA A 214 -15.10 -18.91 15.67
C ALA A 214 -15.76 -18.31 16.92
N GLU A 215 -17.08 -18.34 17.01
CA GLU A 215 -17.81 -17.85 18.19
C GLU A 215 -17.46 -18.63 19.46
N ALA A 216 -17.30 -19.95 19.38
CA ALA A 216 -16.88 -20.78 20.51
C ALA A 216 -15.46 -20.42 20.99
N GLU A 217 -14.52 -20.26 20.07
CA GLU A 217 -13.14 -19.85 20.37
C GLU A 217 -13.10 -18.43 20.99
N LEU A 218 -13.93 -17.50 20.50
CA LEU A 218 -14.06 -16.17 21.09
C LEU A 218 -14.66 -16.18 22.50
N ALA A 219 -15.63 -17.06 22.77
CA ALA A 219 -16.22 -17.19 24.10
C ALA A 219 -15.18 -17.70 25.11
N ASN A 220 -14.37 -18.68 24.71
CA ASN A 220 -13.26 -19.20 25.52
C ASN A 220 -12.21 -18.11 25.79
N SER A 221 -11.82 -17.36 24.75
CA SER A 221 -10.86 -16.25 24.85
C SER A 221 -11.36 -15.17 25.80
N LEU A 222 -12.62 -14.75 25.65
CA LEU A 222 -13.25 -13.74 26.51
C LEU A 222 -13.26 -14.16 27.98
N GLY A 223 -13.62 -15.42 28.27
CA GLY A 223 -13.63 -15.96 29.63
C GLY A 223 -12.24 -16.02 30.29
N LYS A 224 -11.16 -16.15 29.51
CA LYS A 224 -9.78 -16.09 30.01
C LYS A 224 -9.33 -14.66 30.28
N HIS A 225 -9.64 -13.72 29.39
CA HIS A 225 -9.34 -12.30 29.62
C HIS A 225 -9.99 -11.77 30.91
N TYR A 226 -11.24 -12.16 31.21
CA TYR A 226 -11.91 -11.74 32.46
C TYR A 226 -11.22 -12.23 33.74
N ARG A 227 -10.51 -13.36 33.68
CA ARG A 227 -9.80 -13.95 34.83
C ARG A 227 -8.35 -13.47 34.94
N ALA A 228 -7.80 -12.86 33.90
CA ALA A 228 -6.45 -12.33 33.91
C ALA A 228 -6.39 -10.99 34.68
N ASP A 229 -5.24 -10.71 35.27
CA ASP A 229 -4.95 -9.44 35.90
C ASP A 229 -4.98 -8.29 34.89
N ASP A 230 -5.20 -7.08 35.39
CA ASP A 230 -5.21 -5.88 34.56
C ASP A 230 -3.83 -5.59 33.99
N SER A 231 -3.78 -5.48 32.67
CA SER A 231 -2.59 -5.12 31.91
C SER A 231 -2.98 -4.52 30.57
N HIS A 232 -2.04 -3.79 29.95
CA HIS A 232 -2.12 -3.34 28.57
C HIS A 232 -2.54 -4.49 27.64
N ASP A 233 -1.95 -5.66 27.85
CA ASP A 233 -2.17 -6.88 27.09
C ASP A 233 -3.61 -7.38 27.19
N LYS A 234 -4.19 -7.37 28.40
CA LYS A 234 -5.60 -7.71 28.62
C LYS A 234 -6.50 -6.72 27.89
N ALA A 235 -6.21 -5.42 27.97
CA ALA A 235 -7.01 -4.39 27.29
C ALA A 235 -6.99 -4.57 25.77
N PHE A 236 -5.81 -4.72 25.14
CA PHE A 236 -5.69 -4.94 23.70
C PHE A 236 -6.26 -6.29 23.26
N GLY A 237 -6.12 -7.33 24.06
CA GLY A 237 -6.73 -8.62 23.78
C GLY A 237 -8.26 -8.56 23.77
N LEU A 238 -8.85 -7.88 24.75
CA LEU A 238 -10.30 -7.62 24.78
C LEU A 238 -10.77 -6.73 23.64
N ILE A 239 -9.98 -5.72 23.23
CA ILE A 239 -10.27 -4.91 22.04
C ILE A 239 -10.41 -5.79 20.81
N ALA A 240 -9.44 -6.66 20.57
CA ALA A 240 -9.47 -7.51 19.40
C ALA A 240 -10.57 -8.58 19.46
N VAL A 241 -10.88 -9.14 20.63
CA VAL A 241 -12.06 -10.02 20.82
C VAL A 241 -13.34 -9.25 20.46
N GLY A 242 -13.50 -8.02 20.94
CA GLY A 242 -14.64 -7.17 20.64
C GLY A 242 -14.81 -6.90 19.15
N GLN A 243 -13.72 -6.66 18.42
CA GLN A 243 -13.75 -6.49 16.97
C GLN A 243 -14.09 -7.79 16.22
N LEU A 244 -13.61 -8.94 16.68
CA LEU A 244 -13.91 -10.24 16.06
C LEU A 244 -15.40 -10.58 16.25
N TYR A 245 -16.00 -10.27 17.40
CA TYR A 245 -17.46 -10.30 17.55
C TYR A 245 -18.18 -9.28 16.64
N GLY A 246 -17.62 -8.08 16.47
CA GLY A 246 -18.12 -7.11 15.48
C GLY A 246 -18.08 -7.63 14.04
N GLN A 247 -17.10 -8.47 13.68
CA GLN A 247 -17.07 -9.15 12.38
C GLN A 247 -18.20 -10.19 12.26
N LEU A 248 -18.43 -11.00 13.30
CA LEU A 248 -19.58 -11.92 13.35
C LEU A 248 -20.90 -11.16 13.18
N PHE A 249 -21.04 -10.00 13.84
CA PHE A 249 -22.21 -9.15 13.69
C PHE A 249 -22.42 -8.70 12.25
N ARG A 250 -21.39 -8.17 11.59
CA ARG A 250 -21.43 -7.80 10.16
C ARG A 250 -21.68 -8.99 9.23
N ALA A 251 -21.33 -10.20 9.64
CA ALA A 251 -21.65 -11.45 8.95
C ALA A 251 -23.09 -11.96 9.22
N GLY A 252 -23.92 -11.19 9.93
CA GLY A 252 -25.34 -11.47 10.18
C GLY A 252 -25.65 -12.11 11.53
N LYS A 253 -24.66 -12.33 12.40
CA LYS A 253 -24.83 -12.89 13.76
C LYS A 253 -25.17 -11.80 14.76
N ARG A 254 -26.45 -11.44 14.86
CA ARG A 254 -26.93 -10.35 15.73
C ARG A 254 -26.61 -10.57 17.21
N GLU A 255 -26.59 -11.82 17.65
CA GLU A 255 -26.23 -12.25 18.99
C GLU A 255 -24.80 -11.84 19.39
N ALA A 256 -23.90 -11.62 18.43
CA ALA A 256 -22.51 -11.22 18.68
C ALA A 256 -22.35 -9.77 19.19
N VAL A 257 -23.38 -8.92 19.08
CA VAL A 257 -23.31 -7.53 19.55
C VAL A 257 -23.09 -7.45 21.06
N SER A 258 -23.79 -8.27 21.84
CA SER A 258 -23.68 -8.26 23.31
C SER A 258 -22.26 -8.60 23.80
N PRO A 259 -21.64 -9.73 23.38
CA PRO A 259 -20.26 -10.02 23.77
C PRO A 259 -19.25 -9.01 23.20
N ALA A 260 -19.49 -8.41 22.02
CA ALA A 260 -18.63 -7.33 21.51
C ALA A 260 -18.60 -6.12 22.47
N ILE A 261 -19.78 -5.64 22.87
CA ILE A 261 -19.92 -4.51 23.81
C ILE A 261 -19.30 -4.85 25.16
N LYS A 262 -19.53 -6.06 25.68
CA LYS A 262 -18.96 -6.52 26.95
C LYS A 262 -17.43 -6.53 26.94
N ALA A 263 -16.82 -7.05 25.88
CA ALA A 263 -15.37 -7.08 25.73
C ALA A 263 -14.78 -5.67 25.65
N LEU A 264 -15.39 -4.78 24.85
CA LEU A 264 -14.89 -3.41 24.65
C LEU A 264 -15.11 -2.50 25.87
N ASN A 265 -16.20 -2.68 26.61
CA ASN A 265 -16.41 -1.99 27.89
C ASN A 265 -15.36 -2.40 28.92
N GLU A 266 -15.09 -3.71 29.05
CA GLU A 266 -14.04 -4.17 29.96
C GLU A 266 -12.66 -3.66 29.53
N ALA A 267 -12.36 -3.68 28.21
CA ALA A 267 -11.11 -3.12 27.72
C ALA A 267 -10.94 -1.64 28.09
N ALA A 268 -11.99 -0.82 27.92
CA ALA A 268 -11.97 0.58 28.30
C ALA A 268 -11.81 0.77 29.83
N ALA A 269 -12.42 -0.11 30.63
CA ALA A 269 -12.32 -0.08 32.07
C ALA A 269 -10.90 -0.45 32.56
N VAL A 270 -10.31 -1.52 32.00
CA VAL A 270 -8.91 -1.91 32.26
C VAL A 270 -7.97 -0.78 31.88
N ALA A 271 -8.11 -0.23 30.66
CA ALA A 271 -7.28 0.87 30.19
C ALA A 271 -7.38 2.11 31.10
N GLY A 272 -8.59 2.46 31.57
CA GLY A 272 -8.80 3.55 32.52
C GLY A 272 -8.11 3.32 33.87
N ARG A 273 -8.15 2.10 34.42
CA ARG A 273 -7.47 1.76 35.69
C ARG A 273 -5.94 1.83 35.56
N LEU A 274 -5.41 1.57 34.37
CA LEU A 274 -3.98 1.65 34.06
C LEU A 274 -3.50 3.05 33.64
N ASN A 275 -4.42 3.99 33.39
CA ASN A 275 -4.15 5.25 32.67
C ASN A 275 -3.53 5.03 31.28
N ASP A 276 -3.87 3.92 30.62
CA ASP A 276 -3.46 3.63 29.25
C ASP A 276 -4.40 4.33 28.25
N HIS A 277 -4.11 5.60 28.00
CA HIS A 277 -4.88 6.43 27.06
C HIS A 277 -4.92 5.85 25.64
N ARG A 278 -3.88 5.12 25.21
CA ARG A 278 -3.85 4.51 23.87
C ARG A 278 -4.85 3.35 23.77
N ALA A 279 -4.84 2.43 24.73
CA ALA A 279 -5.82 1.35 24.80
C ALA A 279 -7.25 1.88 24.97
N ALA A 280 -7.43 2.89 25.83
CA ALA A 280 -8.74 3.52 26.06
C ALA A 280 -9.31 4.10 24.76
N SER A 281 -8.49 4.77 23.95
CA SER A 281 -8.89 5.28 22.64
C SER A 281 -9.44 4.19 21.73
N TYR A 282 -8.71 3.09 21.57
CA TYR A 282 -9.15 1.97 20.73
C TYR A 282 -10.42 1.31 21.24
N ALA A 283 -10.49 1.02 22.54
CA ALA A 283 -11.67 0.39 23.15
C ALA A 283 -12.92 1.25 22.94
N LEU A 284 -12.85 2.54 23.23
CA LEU A 284 -13.97 3.47 23.08
C LEU A 284 -14.36 3.69 21.61
N GLY A 285 -13.39 3.79 20.72
CA GLY A 285 -13.64 4.00 19.29
C GLY A 285 -14.32 2.80 18.65
N TYR A 286 -13.82 1.59 18.90
CA TYR A 286 -14.47 0.37 18.42
C TYR A 286 -15.82 0.12 19.10
N LEU A 287 -15.98 0.48 20.38
CA LEU A 287 -17.29 0.43 21.02
C LEU A 287 -18.27 1.36 20.32
N GLY A 288 -17.85 2.60 20.06
CA GLY A 288 -18.61 3.56 19.27
C GLY A 288 -19.00 3.00 17.89
N ARG A 289 -18.10 2.24 17.25
CA ARG A 289 -18.38 1.59 15.96
C ARG A 289 -19.44 0.50 16.08
N ILE A 290 -19.40 -0.32 17.12
CA ILE A 290 -20.47 -1.31 17.36
C ILE A 290 -21.83 -0.62 17.53
N TYR A 291 -21.89 0.50 18.25
CA TYR A 291 -23.11 1.30 18.36
C TYR A 291 -23.53 1.95 17.02
N GLU A 292 -22.59 2.44 16.21
CA GLU A 292 -22.85 2.94 14.85
C GLU A 292 -23.52 1.85 14.00
N GLU A 293 -22.90 0.68 13.94
CA GLU A 293 -23.37 -0.46 13.14
C GLU A 293 -24.68 -1.07 13.69
N SER A 294 -24.97 -0.87 14.98
CA SER A 294 -26.21 -1.30 15.63
C SER A 294 -27.35 -0.27 15.55
N GLY A 295 -27.16 0.85 14.86
CA GLY A 295 -28.20 1.88 14.67
C GLY A 295 -28.41 2.80 15.89
N GLN A 296 -27.39 2.96 16.73
CA GLN A 296 -27.40 3.82 17.93
C GLN A 296 -26.40 4.98 17.76
N PRO A 297 -26.73 6.01 16.95
CA PRO A 297 -25.77 7.03 16.53
C PRO A 297 -25.40 8.03 17.62
N GLU A 298 -26.21 8.22 18.66
CA GLU A 298 -25.91 9.15 19.76
C GLU A 298 -24.86 8.59 20.71
N GLU A 299 -25.04 7.34 21.12
CA GLU A 299 -24.09 6.57 21.91
C GLU A 299 -22.77 6.44 21.14
N SER A 300 -22.85 6.12 19.84
CA SER A 300 -21.69 6.06 18.96
C SER A 300 -20.90 7.35 18.94
N LEU A 301 -21.57 8.50 18.74
CA LEU A 301 -20.90 9.80 18.67
C LEU A 301 -20.25 10.18 20.01
N SER A 302 -20.93 9.94 21.13
CA SER A 302 -20.40 10.21 22.47
C SER A 302 -19.11 9.42 22.73
N LEU A 303 -19.14 8.11 22.44
CA LEU A 303 -17.98 7.23 22.61
C LEU A 303 -16.84 7.59 21.66
N THR A 304 -17.15 7.91 20.40
CA THR A 304 -16.14 8.28 19.40
C THR A 304 -15.45 9.60 19.77
N ARG A 305 -16.18 10.58 20.33
CA ARG A 305 -15.57 11.83 20.84
C ARG A 305 -14.62 11.57 22.01
N ARG A 306 -14.98 10.68 22.93
CA ARG A 306 -14.08 10.25 24.01
C ARG A 306 -12.85 9.54 23.45
N ALA A 307 -13.02 8.68 22.45
CA ALA A 307 -11.90 8.00 21.78
C ALA A 307 -10.91 8.99 21.12
N VAL A 308 -11.41 10.06 20.50
CA VAL A 308 -10.57 11.16 19.96
C VAL A 308 -9.78 11.84 21.07
N PHE A 309 -10.42 12.14 22.21
CA PHE A 309 -9.75 12.75 23.36
C PHE A 309 -8.60 11.88 23.87
N GLU A 310 -8.85 10.58 24.08
CA GLU A 310 -7.83 9.62 24.52
C GLU A 310 -6.68 9.46 23.50
N ALA A 311 -7.00 9.48 22.20
CA ALA A 311 -5.99 9.46 21.14
C ALA A 311 -5.07 10.69 21.18
N GLN A 312 -5.63 11.87 21.47
CA GLN A 312 -4.88 13.10 21.59
C GLN A 312 -3.98 13.11 22.83
N GLN A 313 -4.48 12.64 23.98
CA GLN A 313 -3.69 12.53 25.22
C GLN A 313 -2.47 11.61 25.06
N SER A 314 -2.64 10.49 24.36
CA SER A 314 -1.55 9.53 24.11
C SER A 314 -0.66 9.87 22.91
N GLY A 315 -0.96 10.94 22.17
CA GLY A 315 -0.27 11.24 20.91
C GLY A 315 -0.33 10.06 19.92
N ALA A 316 -1.51 9.45 19.75
CA ALA A 316 -1.75 8.25 18.93
C ALA A 316 -2.50 8.60 17.62
N PRO A 317 -1.85 9.27 16.66
CA PRO A 317 -2.47 9.70 15.40
C PRO A 317 -3.02 8.56 14.53
N GLU A 318 -2.50 7.34 14.68
CA GLU A 318 -2.97 6.11 14.03
C GLU A 318 -4.36 5.67 14.49
N SER A 319 -4.76 6.03 15.70
CA SER A 319 -6.13 5.84 16.20
C SER A 319 -6.99 7.09 15.96
N LEU A 320 -6.39 8.28 16.06
CA LEU A 320 -7.08 9.56 15.92
C LEU A 320 -7.80 9.69 14.57
N TYR A 321 -7.15 9.35 13.45
CA TYR A 321 -7.76 9.50 12.14
C TYR A 321 -9.00 8.60 11.96
N LEU A 322 -9.00 7.39 12.55
CA LEU A 322 -10.12 6.45 12.49
C LEU A 322 -11.35 7.05 13.16
N TRP A 323 -11.17 7.66 14.32
CA TRP A 323 -12.25 8.24 15.10
C TRP A 323 -12.75 9.57 14.52
N GLN A 324 -11.84 10.39 13.97
CA GLN A 324 -12.23 11.58 13.19
C GLN A 324 -13.04 11.19 11.95
N TRP A 325 -12.64 10.15 11.23
CA TRP A 325 -13.39 9.62 10.10
C TRP A 325 -14.77 9.11 10.51
N GLN A 326 -14.87 8.40 11.64
CA GLN A 326 -16.14 7.93 12.19
C GLN A 326 -17.07 9.08 12.61
N ILE A 327 -16.55 10.13 13.26
CA ILE A 327 -17.32 11.35 13.53
C ILE A 327 -17.82 11.96 12.22
N GLY A 328 -16.98 12.00 11.18
CA GLY A 328 -17.36 12.49 9.85
C GLY A 328 -18.60 11.79 9.29
N ARG A 329 -18.60 10.44 9.29
CA ARG A 329 -19.76 9.64 8.85
C ARG A 329 -21.01 9.89 9.70
N LEU A 330 -20.86 9.93 11.02
CA LEU A 330 -21.97 10.18 11.95
C LEU A 330 -22.59 11.57 11.75
N MET A 331 -21.77 12.60 11.50
CA MET A 331 -22.23 13.96 11.22
C MET A 331 -22.93 14.06 9.86
N GLU A 332 -22.38 13.40 8.84
CA GLU A 332 -22.99 13.32 7.51
C GLU A 332 -24.38 12.69 7.56
N ALA A 333 -24.52 11.55 8.26
CA ALA A 333 -25.81 10.86 8.42
C ALA A 333 -26.88 11.73 9.12
N ARG A 334 -26.46 12.69 9.95
CA ARG A 334 -27.33 13.68 10.62
C ARG A 334 -27.58 14.96 9.81
N GLY A 335 -27.05 15.05 8.59
CA GLY A 335 -27.13 16.26 7.77
C GLY A 335 -26.26 17.42 8.26
N LYS A 336 -25.34 17.19 9.20
CA LYS A 336 -24.42 18.19 9.78
C LYS A 336 -23.16 18.30 8.92
N GLN A 337 -23.35 18.85 7.73
CA GLN A 337 -22.40 18.82 6.63
C GLN A 337 -21.09 19.58 6.93
N LYS A 338 -21.15 20.73 7.63
CA LYS A 338 -19.95 21.52 8.00
C LYS A 338 -19.08 20.75 8.99
N GLU A 339 -19.71 20.14 9.98
CA GLU A 339 -19.08 19.32 11.02
C GLU A 339 -18.49 18.04 10.42
N ALA A 340 -19.20 17.41 9.47
CA ALA A 340 -18.70 16.25 8.73
C ALA A 340 -17.40 16.59 7.98
N ILE A 341 -17.40 17.67 7.19
CA ILE A 341 -16.21 18.11 6.43
C ILE A 341 -15.05 18.42 7.37
N ALA A 342 -15.29 19.10 8.49
CA ALA A 342 -14.24 19.39 9.47
C ALA A 342 -13.61 18.10 10.05
N ALA A 343 -14.43 17.11 10.37
CA ALA A 343 -13.95 15.82 10.88
C ALA A 343 -13.15 15.04 9.82
N TYR A 344 -13.62 15.00 8.57
CA TYR A 344 -12.90 14.37 7.46
C TYR A 344 -11.57 15.07 7.12
N ARG A 345 -11.52 16.40 7.15
CA ARG A 345 -10.26 17.16 7.02
C ARG A 345 -9.28 16.80 8.13
N GLY A 346 -9.76 16.71 9.37
CA GLY A 346 -8.96 16.26 10.50
C GLY A 346 -8.38 14.86 10.27
N ALA A 347 -9.23 13.92 9.80
CA ALA A 347 -8.80 12.56 9.49
C ALA A 347 -7.73 12.50 8.40
N VAL A 348 -7.91 13.25 7.29
CA VAL A 348 -6.91 13.35 6.22
C VAL A 348 -5.59 13.94 6.72
N ALA A 349 -5.64 14.99 7.55
CA ALA A 349 -4.43 15.60 8.13
C ALA A 349 -3.67 14.64 9.06
N SER A 350 -4.39 13.93 9.94
CA SER A 350 -3.82 12.91 10.82
C SER A 350 -3.17 11.77 10.02
N LEU A 351 -3.82 11.29 8.95
CA LEU A 351 -3.28 10.27 8.05
C LEU A 351 -2.00 10.72 7.35
N GLN A 352 -1.94 11.98 6.90
CA GLN A 352 -0.74 12.52 6.25
C GLN A 352 0.46 12.54 7.20
N ALA A 353 0.25 12.86 8.48
CA ALA A 353 1.31 12.93 9.48
C ALA A 353 1.96 11.56 9.76
N ILE A 354 1.17 10.48 9.80
CA ILE A 354 1.65 9.13 10.15
C ILE A 354 2.10 8.28 8.97
N ARG A 355 1.93 8.78 7.76
CA ARG A 355 2.05 7.97 6.55
C ARG A 355 3.44 7.37 6.36
N GLN A 356 4.49 8.10 6.72
CA GLN A 356 5.86 7.58 6.66
C GLN A 356 6.08 6.46 7.69
N GLU A 357 5.51 6.57 8.88
CA GLU A 357 5.65 5.60 9.97
C GLU A 357 4.85 4.32 9.70
N LEU A 358 3.63 4.45 9.16
CA LEU A 358 2.81 3.31 8.70
C LEU A 358 3.54 2.43 7.67
N GLN A 359 4.45 3.02 6.88
CA GLN A 359 5.18 2.33 5.81
C GLN A 359 6.60 1.88 6.20
N ALA A 360 7.29 2.63 7.06
CA ALA A 360 8.72 2.41 7.35
C ALA A 360 8.99 1.16 8.20
N ASP A 361 8.11 0.86 9.14
CA ASP A 361 8.36 -0.16 10.16
C ASP A 361 7.48 -1.40 10.04
N CYS A 362 6.29 -1.34 9.41
CA CYS A 362 5.43 -2.52 9.34
C CYS A 362 5.22 -3.08 7.93
N ARG A 363 5.76 -4.27 7.71
CA ARG A 363 5.53 -5.03 6.47
C ARG A 363 4.35 -6.01 6.58
N ILE A 364 3.82 -6.29 7.79
CA ILE A 364 2.59 -7.09 7.98
C ILE A 364 1.31 -6.25 7.94
N PHE A 365 1.34 -4.97 8.36
CA PHE A 365 0.12 -4.16 8.40
C PHE A 365 -0.45 -3.76 7.04
N HIS A 366 0.24 -4.07 5.92
CA HIS A 366 -0.30 -3.94 4.55
C HIS A 366 -1.43 -4.94 4.22
N GLN A 367 -1.95 -5.61 5.26
CA GLN A 367 -3.15 -6.41 5.22
C GLN A 367 -4.40 -5.61 5.63
N VAL A 368 -4.27 -4.45 6.31
CA VAL A 368 -5.31 -3.42 6.16
C VAL A 368 -5.19 -2.89 4.74
N SER A 369 -6.08 -3.37 3.86
CA SER A 369 -6.14 -2.89 2.49
C SER A 369 -6.22 -1.38 2.54
N PHE A 370 -5.25 -0.71 1.91
CA PHE A 370 -5.30 0.73 1.67
C PHE A 370 -6.69 1.16 1.16
N ARG A 371 -7.34 0.31 0.36
CA ARG A 371 -8.71 0.49 -0.14
C ARG A 371 -9.82 0.51 0.91
N ASP A 372 -9.62 -0.15 2.05
CA ASP A 372 -10.67 -0.37 3.04
C ASP A 372 -10.58 0.60 4.22
N SER A 373 -9.38 1.14 4.51
CA SER A 373 -9.16 2.01 5.67
C SER A 373 -8.67 3.41 5.32
N VAL A 374 -8.00 3.59 4.17
CA VAL A 374 -7.39 4.86 3.79
C VAL A 374 -8.16 5.52 2.66
N GLU A 375 -8.37 4.84 1.52
CA GLU A 375 -9.14 5.36 0.39
C GLU A 375 -10.52 5.93 0.80
N PRO A 376 -11.32 5.26 1.66
CA PRO A 376 -12.65 5.75 2.00
C PRO A 376 -12.63 7.09 2.76
N VAL A 377 -11.54 7.41 3.45
CA VAL A 377 -11.38 8.70 4.14
C VAL A 377 -11.27 9.83 3.14
N TYR A 378 -10.42 9.66 2.11
CA TYR A 378 -10.26 10.65 1.04
C TYR A 378 -11.53 10.79 0.19
N TYR A 379 -12.13 9.66 -0.22
CA TYR A 379 -13.37 9.70 -1.01
C TYR A 379 -14.55 10.28 -0.23
N GLY A 380 -14.65 10.03 1.08
CA GLY A 380 -15.67 10.64 1.92
C GLY A 380 -15.55 12.17 1.98
N LEU A 381 -14.33 12.69 2.13
CA LEU A 381 -14.09 14.14 2.05
C LEU A 381 -14.47 14.69 0.67
N VAL A 382 -14.03 14.02 -0.41
CA VAL A 382 -14.36 14.42 -1.78
C VAL A 382 -15.87 14.43 -2.02
N HIS A 383 -16.58 13.40 -1.59
CA HIS A 383 -18.04 13.31 -1.69
C HIS A 383 -18.72 14.51 -1.02
N LEU A 384 -18.33 14.84 0.22
CA LEU A 384 -18.91 15.95 0.96
C LEU A 384 -18.61 17.31 0.34
N LEU A 385 -17.38 17.52 -0.16
CA LEU A 385 -16.99 18.75 -0.85
C LEU A 385 -17.76 18.94 -2.15
N LEU A 386 -17.95 17.88 -2.93
CA LEU A 386 -18.74 17.90 -4.17
C LEU A 386 -20.21 18.21 -3.88
N LYS A 387 -20.80 17.57 -2.85
CA LYS A 387 -22.18 17.85 -2.40
C LYS A 387 -22.37 19.30 -1.95
N ASN A 388 -21.35 19.89 -1.31
CA ASN A 388 -21.38 21.31 -0.96
C ASN A 388 -21.24 22.22 -2.17
N ALA A 389 -20.42 21.84 -3.15
CA ALA A 389 -20.28 22.59 -4.38
C ALA A 389 -21.61 22.62 -5.16
N ASP A 390 -22.40 21.53 -5.12
CA ASP A 390 -23.75 21.49 -5.70
C ASP A 390 -24.74 22.44 -5.01
N SER A 391 -24.52 22.72 -3.72
CA SER A 391 -25.37 23.63 -2.94
C SER A 391 -24.94 25.09 -3.04
N ALA A 392 -23.82 25.39 -3.71
CA ALA A 392 -23.33 26.75 -3.88
C ALA A 392 -24.11 27.46 -5.00
N SER A 393 -24.72 28.60 -4.70
CA SER A 393 -25.62 29.32 -5.60
C SER A 393 -24.95 29.92 -6.85
N ASP A 394 -23.61 30.01 -6.87
CA ASP A 394 -22.82 30.61 -7.95
C ASP A 394 -21.52 29.79 -8.19
N PRO A 395 -21.13 29.50 -9.45
CA PRO A 395 -19.83 28.94 -9.82
C PRO A 395 -18.61 29.51 -9.08
N ILE A 396 -18.59 30.81 -8.74
CA ILE A 396 -17.48 31.45 -8.00
C ILE A 396 -17.34 30.85 -6.59
N ALA A 397 -18.46 30.53 -5.94
CA ALA A 397 -18.46 29.92 -4.60
C ALA A 397 -18.13 28.41 -4.63
N ALA A 398 -18.36 27.74 -5.77
CA ALA A 398 -18.03 26.33 -5.95
C ALA A 398 -16.54 26.09 -6.24
N GLU A 399 -15.86 27.02 -6.93
CA GLU A 399 -14.46 26.89 -7.36
C GLU A 399 -13.48 26.52 -6.22
N PRO A 400 -13.52 27.15 -5.02
CA PRO A 400 -12.63 26.76 -3.92
C PRO A 400 -12.84 25.32 -3.46
N LEU A 401 -14.09 24.84 -3.45
CA LEU A 401 -14.42 23.46 -3.07
C LEU A 401 -13.92 22.46 -4.12
N LEU A 402 -14.04 22.79 -5.41
CA LEU A 402 -13.50 21.95 -6.49
C LEU A 402 -11.97 21.90 -6.47
N ARG A 403 -11.30 23.00 -6.12
CA ARG A 403 -9.84 23.01 -5.91
C ARG A 403 -9.42 22.17 -4.72
N GLU A 404 -10.21 22.15 -3.66
CA GLU A 404 -9.97 21.26 -2.52
C GLU A 404 -10.20 19.78 -2.88
N VAL A 405 -11.26 19.46 -3.65
CA VAL A 405 -11.47 18.11 -4.21
C VAL A 405 -10.25 17.65 -4.98
N LEU A 406 -9.75 18.50 -5.90
CA LEU A 406 -8.56 18.21 -6.69
C LEU A 406 -7.35 17.92 -5.79
N ARG A 407 -7.07 18.78 -4.81
CA ARG A 407 -5.96 18.58 -3.86
C ARG A 407 -6.11 17.27 -3.09
N THR A 408 -7.31 16.95 -2.60
CA THR A 408 -7.57 15.71 -1.87
C THR A 408 -7.34 14.48 -2.76
N ILE A 409 -7.71 14.53 -4.04
CA ILE A 409 -7.43 13.45 -5.00
C ILE A 409 -5.94 13.33 -5.28
N GLU A 410 -5.21 14.42 -5.52
CA GLU A 410 -3.74 14.38 -5.73
C GLU A 410 -3.00 13.75 -4.52
N LEU A 411 -3.45 14.07 -3.31
CA LEU A 411 -2.93 13.46 -2.08
C LEU A 411 -3.21 11.96 -2.02
N LEU A 412 -4.41 11.55 -2.42
CA LEU A 412 -4.81 10.14 -2.53
C LEU A 412 -3.97 9.40 -3.58
N ARG A 413 -3.75 9.98 -4.77
CA ARG A 413 -2.94 9.37 -5.83
C ARG A 413 -1.50 9.13 -5.40
N THR A 414 -0.93 10.12 -4.70
CA THR A 414 0.39 9.96 -4.09
C THR A 414 0.36 8.81 -3.08
N ALA A 415 -0.72 8.67 -2.29
CA ALA A 415 -0.91 7.62 -1.29
C ALA A 415 -0.96 6.22 -1.89
N GLU A 416 -1.73 6.05 -2.94
CA GLU A 416 -1.81 4.81 -3.71
C GLU A 416 -0.43 4.38 -4.26
N LEU A 417 0.34 5.31 -4.82
CA LEU A 417 1.66 4.99 -5.36
C LEU A 417 2.66 4.59 -4.28
N GLN A 418 2.67 5.30 -3.15
CA GLN A 418 3.56 4.97 -2.04
C GLN A 418 3.22 3.61 -1.43
N ASP A 419 1.92 3.28 -1.31
CA ASP A 419 1.46 1.94 -0.92
C ASP A 419 1.94 0.87 -1.92
N TYR A 420 1.71 1.08 -3.21
CA TYR A 420 2.06 0.11 -4.25
C TYR A 420 3.56 -0.23 -4.26
N PHE A 421 4.41 0.80 -4.28
CA PHE A 421 5.87 0.61 -4.37
C PHE A 421 6.54 0.41 -3.02
N ARG A 422 5.81 0.51 -1.90
CA ARG A 422 6.35 0.39 -0.54
C ARG A 422 7.51 1.35 -0.27
N ASN A 423 7.41 2.58 -0.79
CA ASN A 423 8.46 3.59 -0.66
C ASN A 423 7.84 4.96 -0.34
N SER A 424 8.01 5.40 0.91
CA SER A 424 7.50 6.68 1.44
C SER A 424 8.22 7.91 0.87
N CYS A 425 9.40 7.73 0.28
CA CYS A 425 10.16 8.79 -0.40
C CYS A 425 9.76 8.94 -1.87
N ILE A 426 8.81 8.17 -2.39
CA ILE A 426 8.27 8.42 -3.72
C ILE A 426 7.64 9.82 -3.72
N ALA A 427 8.08 10.62 -4.69
CA ALA A 427 7.80 12.05 -4.82
C ALA A 427 8.43 12.98 -3.74
N ALA A 428 9.30 12.47 -2.85
CA ALA A 428 10.08 13.33 -1.95
C ALA A 428 11.05 14.21 -2.77
N GLY A 429 10.76 15.50 -2.85
CA GLY A 429 11.49 16.47 -3.66
C GLY A 429 10.72 17.06 -4.85
N GLN A 430 9.47 16.64 -5.11
CA GLN A 430 8.58 17.37 -6.02
C GLN A 430 7.99 18.58 -5.30
N ASN A 431 8.79 19.64 -5.17
CA ASN A 431 8.43 20.88 -4.47
C ASN A 431 7.67 21.88 -5.37
N SER A 432 7.54 21.60 -6.66
CA SER A 432 6.83 22.41 -7.65
C SER A 432 5.93 21.54 -8.53
N ALA A 433 4.84 21.03 -7.94
CA ALA A 433 3.77 20.38 -8.70
C ALA A 433 3.35 21.24 -9.90
N GLU A 434 3.20 20.64 -11.09
CA GLU A 434 2.53 21.34 -12.19
C GLU A 434 1.15 21.82 -11.67
N SER A 435 0.92 23.13 -11.71
CA SER A 435 -0.40 23.67 -11.41
C SER A 435 -1.23 23.69 -12.68
N LEU A 436 -2.55 23.62 -12.53
CA LEU A 436 -3.47 23.80 -13.66
C LEU A 436 -3.22 25.12 -14.40
N ASP A 437 -2.76 26.14 -13.67
CA ASP A 437 -2.50 27.49 -14.19
C ASP A 437 -1.24 27.55 -15.08
N SER A 438 -0.34 26.56 -15.01
CA SER A 438 0.91 26.50 -15.81
C SER A 438 0.82 25.60 -17.05
N LEU A 439 -0.37 25.08 -17.34
CA LEU A 439 -0.64 24.24 -18.50
C LEU A 439 -0.64 25.07 -19.80
N PRO A 440 -0.24 24.49 -20.95
CA PRO A 440 -0.44 25.12 -22.24
C PRO A 440 -1.93 25.38 -22.52
N ALA A 441 -2.25 26.47 -23.24
CA ALA A 441 -3.63 26.84 -23.56
C ALA A 441 -4.39 25.78 -24.38
N ASP A 442 -3.69 24.91 -25.12
CA ASP A 442 -4.26 23.80 -25.90
C ASP A 442 -4.34 22.48 -25.11
N THR A 443 -4.11 22.51 -23.80
CA THR A 443 -4.04 21.31 -22.94
C THR A 443 -5.09 21.35 -21.84
N ALA A 444 -5.79 20.25 -21.66
CA ALA A 444 -6.69 20.03 -20.53
C ALA A 444 -6.34 18.74 -19.79
N VAL A 445 -6.57 18.73 -18.48
CA VAL A 445 -6.35 17.57 -17.59
C VAL A 445 -7.71 17.09 -17.09
N LEU A 446 -8.00 15.82 -17.29
CA LEU A 446 -9.25 15.20 -16.88
C LEU A 446 -9.00 14.23 -15.73
N TYR A 447 -9.53 14.57 -14.57
CA TYR A 447 -9.59 13.70 -13.41
C TYR A 447 -10.88 12.92 -13.45
N THR A 448 -10.78 11.60 -13.37
CA THR A 448 -11.92 10.76 -13.06
C THR A 448 -11.94 10.45 -11.58
N ILE A 449 -13.11 10.47 -10.95
CA ILE A 449 -13.30 10.14 -9.54
C ILE A 449 -14.47 9.16 -9.47
N SER A 450 -14.17 7.92 -9.13
CA SER A 450 -15.13 6.82 -9.11
C SER A 450 -15.77 6.71 -7.72
N LEU A 451 -16.90 7.40 -7.51
CA LEU A 451 -17.69 7.24 -6.29
C LEU A 451 -18.60 6.00 -6.41
N PRO A 452 -19.08 5.45 -5.28
CA PRO A 452 -19.88 4.21 -5.32
C PRO A 452 -21.10 4.29 -6.25
N ASP A 453 -21.77 5.44 -6.30
CA ASP A 453 -23.04 5.68 -6.99
C ASP A 453 -22.91 6.42 -8.34
N ARG A 454 -21.77 7.04 -8.62
CA ARG A 454 -21.57 7.88 -9.82
C ARG A 454 -20.10 8.03 -10.21
N LEU A 455 -19.86 8.43 -11.45
CA LEU A 455 -18.56 8.87 -11.94
C LEU A 455 -18.53 10.39 -12.03
N GLU A 456 -17.58 11.01 -11.32
CA GLU A 456 -17.33 12.44 -11.38
C GLU A 456 -16.14 12.72 -12.30
N LEU A 457 -16.27 13.75 -13.12
CA LEU A 457 -15.29 14.19 -14.10
C LEU A 457 -14.91 15.64 -13.79
N LEU A 458 -13.67 15.85 -13.41
CA LEU A 458 -13.15 17.20 -13.15
C LEU A 458 -12.14 17.56 -14.24
N LEU A 459 -12.56 18.46 -15.13
CA LEU A 459 -11.76 18.99 -16.22
C LEU A 459 -11.05 20.27 -15.76
N GLY A 460 -9.73 20.21 -15.67
CA GLY A 460 -8.87 21.35 -15.37
C GLY A 460 -8.13 21.87 -16.60
N SER A 461 -8.01 23.18 -16.69
CA SER A 461 -7.31 23.90 -17.76
C SER A 461 -6.82 25.25 -17.23
N PRO A 462 -6.03 26.02 -18.00
CA PRO A 462 -5.72 27.41 -17.66
C PRO A 462 -6.97 28.31 -17.52
N ALA A 463 -8.11 27.90 -18.09
CA ALA A 463 -9.39 28.61 -17.96
C ALA A 463 -10.14 28.31 -16.65
N GLY A 464 -9.61 27.41 -15.80
CA GLY A 464 -10.20 27.01 -14.53
C GLY A 464 -10.68 25.56 -14.50
N LEU A 465 -11.44 25.23 -13.45
CA LEU A 465 -12.02 23.91 -13.22
C LEU A 465 -13.48 23.85 -13.70
N ARG A 466 -13.85 22.71 -14.28
CA ARG A 466 -15.22 22.38 -14.66
C ARG A 466 -15.55 20.96 -14.21
N ARG A 467 -16.69 20.81 -13.55
CA ARG A 467 -17.20 19.50 -13.12
C ARG A 467 -18.29 19.01 -14.06
N PHE A 468 -18.28 17.71 -14.31
CA PHE A 468 -19.33 16.99 -15.00
C PHE A 468 -19.58 15.67 -14.26
N THR A 469 -20.80 15.15 -14.36
CA THR A 469 -21.19 13.93 -13.66
C THR A 469 -21.83 12.94 -14.63
N ALA A 470 -21.38 11.70 -14.59
CA ALA A 470 -22.04 10.58 -15.26
C ALA A 470 -22.72 9.69 -14.20
N GLY A 471 -24.04 9.55 -14.31
CA GLY A 471 -24.87 8.76 -13.39
C GLY A 471 -24.70 7.24 -13.59
N ILE A 472 -23.48 6.74 -13.45
CA ILE A 472 -23.13 5.32 -13.57
C ILE A 472 -22.48 4.83 -12.28
N VAL A 473 -23.04 3.75 -11.74
CA VAL A 473 -22.53 3.09 -10.53
C VAL A 473 -21.18 2.44 -10.82
N TYR A 474 -20.23 2.55 -9.89
CA TYR A 474 -18.85 2.08 -10.10
C TYR A 474 -18.77 0.60 -10.52
N ALA A 475 -19.61 -0.26 -9.93
CA ALA A 475 -19.64 -1.68 -10.26
C ALA A 475 -19.97 -1.96 -11.74
N ASP A 476 -20.86 -1.17 -12.34
CA ASP A 476 -21.25 -1.34 -13.74
C ASP A 476 -20.22 -0.72 -14.69
N LEU A 477 -19.63 0.41 -14.30
CA LEU A 477 -18.46 0.97 -14.98
C LEU A 477 -17.33 -0.06 -15.06
N GLU A 478 -17.00 -0.71 -13.94
CA GLU A 478 -15.92 -1.71 -13.87
C GLU A 478 -16.22 -2.95 -14.74
N LYS A 479 -17.48 -3.42 -14.77
CA LYS A 479 -17.91 -4.49 -15.69
C LYS A 479 -17.70 -4.08 -17.15
N LYS A 480 -18.06 -2.85 -17.54
CA LYS A 480 -17.90 -2.35 -18.91
C LYS A 480 -16.44 -2.15 -19.29
N ILE A 481 -15.60 -1.67 -18.37
CA ILE A 481 -14.15 -1.57 -18.56
C ILE A 481 -13.54 -2.94 -18.85
N ARG A 482 -13.88 -3.96 -18.04
CA ARG A 482 -13.41 -5.33 -18.27
C ARG A 482 -13.89 -5.89 -19.61
N LEU A 483 -15.15 -5.64 -19.97
CA LEU A 483 -15.68 -6.05 -21.27
C LEU A 483 -14.92 -5.39 -22.42
N PHE A 484 -14.72 -4.08 -22.36
CA PHE A 484 -13.98 -3.32 -23.38
C PHE A 484 -12.57 -3.86 -23.55
N ARG A 485 -11.83 -4.03 -22.44
CA ARG A 485 -10.46 -4.56 -22.46
C ARG A 485 -10.39 -5.95 -23.10
N ARG A 486 -11.24 -6.88 -22.65
CA ARG A 486 -11.28 -8.24 -23.22
C ARG A 486 -11.65 -8.25 -24.70
N ALA A 487 -12.54 -7.36 -25.13
CA ALA A 487 -12.92 -7.25 -26.52
C ALA A 487 -11.79 -6.70 -27.40
N LEU A 488 -10.98 -5.78 -26.87
CA LEU A 488 -9.80 -5.26 -27.58
C LEU A 488 -8.71 -6.31 -27.78
N GLU A 489 -8.57 -7.28 -26.88
CA GLU A 489 -7.61 -8.38 -27.02
C GLU A 489 -7.99 -9.36 -28.16
N LYS A 490 -9.27 -9.36 -28.59
CA LYS A 490 -9.78 -10.18 -29.71
C LYS A 490 -9.60 -9.49 -31.07
N ARG A 491 -8.42 -9.66 -31.67
CA ARG A 491 -7.96 -9.03 -32.93
C ARG A 491 -8.87 -9.23 -34.16
N THR A 492 -9.71 -10.26 -34.16
CA THR A 492 -10.55 -10.65 -35.30
C THR A 492 -11.97 -10.08 -35.24
N SER A 493 -12.32 -9.35 -34.17
CA SER A 493 -13.68 -8.87 -33.93
C SER A 493 -13.75 -7.34 -33.87
N ARG A 494 -14.96 -6.79 -34.02
CA ARG A 494 -15.25 -5.38 -33.71
C ARG A 494 -16.13 -5.22 -32.47
N ASP A 495 -16.19 -6.27 -31.64
CA ASP A 495 -17.03 -6.33 -30.45
C ASP A 495 -16.61 -5.31 -29.37
N TYR A 496 -15.43 -4.71 -29.54
CA TYR A 496 -14.97 -3.60 -28.71
C TYR A 496 -15.74 -2.30 -28.98
N LEU A 497 -16.38 -2.13 -30.14
CA LEU A 497 -17.03 -0.87 -30.53
C LEU A 497 -18.21 -0.47 -29.62
N PRO A 498 -19.17 -1.36 -29.28
CA PRO A 498 -20.24 -1.00 -28.35
C PRO A 498 -19.73 -0.55 -26.97
N PRO A 499 -18.88 -1.30 -26.24
CA PRO A 499 -18.37 -0.82 -24.96
C PRO A 499 -17.44 0.40 -25.09
N ALA A 500 -16.71 0.57 -26.21
CA ALA A 500 -15.95 1.79 -26.48
C ALA A 500 -16.85 3.04 -26.56
N ARG A 501 -18.01 2.91 -27.21
CA ARG A 501 -19.00 3.99 -27.35
C ARG A 501 -19.69 4.32 -26.03
N GLU A 502 -20.04 3.31 -25.25
CA GLU A 502 -20.62 3.53 -23.92
C GLU A 502 -19.64 4.26 -22.99
N LEU A 503 -18.38 3.81 -22.93
CA LEU A 503 -17.33 4.48 -22.15
C LEU A 503 -17.06 5.90 -22.66
N TYR A 504 -17.05 6.11 -23.98
CA TYR A 504 -16.94 7.46 -24.56
C TYR A 504 -18.09 8.36 -24.11
N ASN A 505 -19.33 7.85 -24.12
CA ASN A 505 -20.52 8.60 -23.72
C ASN A 505 -20.50 9.01 -22.25
N TRP A 506 -19.91 8.19 -21.38
CA TRP A 506 -19.78 8.53 -19.96
C TRP A 506 -18.61 9.45 -19.66
N ILE A 507 -17.49 9.32 -20.37
CA ILE A 507 -16.23 9.98 -20.00
C ILE A 507 -15.96 11.24 -20.83
N ILE A 508 -16.17 11.17 -22.15
CA ILE A 508 -15.73 12.23 -23.08
C ILE A 508 -16.89 13.08 -23.55
N ARG A 509 -18.02 12.46 -23.88
CA ARG A 509 -19.19 13.17 -24.45
C ARG A 509 -19.67 14.36 -23.59
N PRO A 510 -19.71 14.29 -22.25
CA PRO A 510 -20.11 15.43 -21.43
C PRO A 510 -19.17 16.65 -21.56
N LEU A 511 -17.92 16.41 -21.95
CA LEU A 511 -16.85 17.40 -21.98
C LEU A 511 -16.66 18.06 -23.35
N GLU A 512 -17.23 17.49 -24.42
CA GLU A 512 -16.92 17.88 -25.80
C GLU A 512 -17.13 19.37 -26.08
N THR A 513 -18.20 19.96 -25.56
CA THR A 513 -18.49 21.39 -25.75
C THR A 513 -17.37 22.25 -25.16
N GLU A 514 -16.92 21.94 -23.95
CA GLU A 514 -15.85 22.68 -23.26
C GLU A 514 -14.50 22.44 -23.94
N LEU A 515 -14.18 21.20 -24.30
CA LEU A 515 -12.95 20.85 -25.03
C LEU A 515 -12.85 21.58 -26.38
N ARG A 516 -13.97 21.75 -27.09
CA ARG A 516 -14.02 22.51 -28.34
C ARG A 516 -13.89 24.01 -28.11
N ALA A 517 -14.60 24.55 -27.12
CA ALA A 517 -14.55 25.97 -26.76
C ALA A 517 -13.12 26.41 -26.40
N GLN A 518 -12.40 25.58 -25.64
CA GLN A 518 -11.01 25.80 -25.24
C GLN A 518 -9.98 25.40 -26.32
N ARG A 519 -10.43 24.89 -27.48
CA ARG A 519 -9.57 24.43 -28.59
C ARG A 519 -8.50 23.41 -28.17
N VAL A 520 -8.86 22.52 -27.24
CA VAL A 520 -7.94 21.52 -26.68
C VAL A 520 -7.40 20.61 -27.79
N LYS A 521 -6.08 20.39 -27.78
CA LYS A 521 -5.36 19.47 -28.67
C LYS A 521 -4.69 18.35 -27.90
N THR A 522 -4.37 18.55 -26.62
CA THR A 522 -3.78 17.54 -25.75
C THR A 522 -4.70 17.30 -24.56
N LEU A 523 -5.11 16.05 -24.34
CA LEU A 523 -5.92 15.65 -23.21
C LEU A 523 -5.10 14.72 -22.31
N VAL A 524 -4.81 15.18 -21.11
CA VAL A 524 -4.09 14.44 -20.08
C VAL A 524 -5.11 13.81 -19.16
N PHE A 525 -4.94 12.53 -18.83
CA PHE A 525 -5.88 11.80 -18.01
C PHE A 525 -5.25 11.41 -16.67
N VAL A 526 -6.00 11.61 -15.59
CA VAL A 526 -5.69 11.11 -14.25
C VAL A 526 -6.73 10.05 -13.89
N PRO A 527 -6.53 8.79 -14.33
CA PRO A 527 -7.51 7.73 -14.20
C PRO A 527 -7.61 7.20 -12.77
N ASP A 528 -8.84 6.89 -12.37
CA ASP A 528 -9.17 6.28 -11.09
C ASP A 528 -9.44 4.78 -11.19
N GLY A 529 -8.96 4.01 -10.21
CA GLY A 529 -9.20 2.58 -10.10
C GLY A 529 -9.03 1.83 -11.42
N SER A 530 -10.07 1.09 -11.81
CA SER A 530 -10.06 0.25 -13.02
C SER A 530 -9.93 1.04 -14.33
N LEU A 531 -10.21 2.35 -14.37
CA LEU A 531 -10.02 3.17 -15.57
C LEU A 531 -8.55 3.27 -15.99
N ARG A 532 -7.60 2.99 -15.08
CA ARG A 532 -6.16 2.87 -15.41
C ARG A 532 -5.87 1.80 -16.46
N THR A 533 -6.78 0.83 -16.59
CA THR A 533 -6.65 -0.27 -17.56
C THR A 533 -7.24 0.04 -18.93
N VAL A 534 -7.85 1.22 -19.11
CA VAL A 534 -8.54 1.59 -20.34
C VAL A 534 -7.58 2.30 -21.29
N PRO A 535 -7.36 1.79 -22.52
CA PRO A 535 -6.65 2.52 -23.55
C PRO A 535 -7.56 3.63 -24.11
N LEU A 536 -7.48 4.83 -23.54
CA LEU A 536 -8.35 5.95 -23.89
C LEU A 536 -8.32 6.29 -25.39
N ALA A 537 -7.19 6.03 -26.05
CA ALA A 537 -7.00 6.18 -27.49
C ALA A 537 -8.04 5.41 -28.32
N ALA A 538 -8.53 4.26 -27.81
CA ALA A 538 -9.52 3.41 -28.47
C ALA A 538 -10.97 3.72 -28.11
N LEU A 539 -11.25 4.71 -27.25
CA LEU A 539 -12.63 5.19 -27.06
C LEU A 539 -13.17 5.73 -28.38
N HIS A 540 -14.46 5.53 -28.64
CA HIS A 540 -15.03 5.76 -29.96
C HIS A 540 -16.36 6.52 -29.86
N ASP A 541 -16.52 7.60 -30.61
CA ASP A 541 -17.71 8.46 -30.49
C ASP A 541 -18.91 7.99 -31.32
N GLY A 542 -18.64 7.13 -32.30
CA GLY A 542 -19.63 6.63 -33.27
C GLY A 542 -19.07 6.67 -34.69
N SER A 543 -18.22 7.65 -34.97
CA SER A 543 -17.48 7.81 -36.24
C SER A 543 -15.99 7.49 -36.10
N ASP A 544 -15.32 8.04 -35.08
CA ASP A 544 -13.86 8.01 -34.96
C ASP A 544 -13.38 7.64 -33.56
N PHE A 545 -12.13 7.20 -33.51
CA PHE A 545 -11.40 6.99 -32.26
C PHE A 545 -10.95 8.33 -31.64
N LEU A 546 -10.87 8.37 -30.30
CA LEU A 546 -10.45 9.56 -29.55
C LEU A 546 -9.05 10.05 -29.97
N VAL A 547 -8.13 9.12 -30.28
CA VAL A 547 -6.77 9.43 -30.75
C VAL A 547 -6.77 10.25 -32.05
N SER A 548 -7.80 10.13 -32.89
CA SER A 548 -7.94 10.93 -34.10
C SER A 548 -8.13 12.42 -33.81
N ARG A 549 -8.56 12.80 -32.59
CA ARG A 549 -8.87 14.19 -32.22
C ARG A 549 -7.85 14.81 -31.28
N TYR A 550 -7.36 14.04 -30.31
CA TYR A 550 -6.51 14.57 -29.23
C TYR A 550 -5.21 13.77 -29.11
N ALA A 551 -4.11 14.46 -28.81
CA ALA A 551 -2.92 13.83 -28.25
C ALA A 551 -3.21 13.43 -26.81
N LEU A 552 -2.96 12.17 -26.45
CA LEU A 552 -3.34 11.61 -25.16
C LEU A 552 -2.11 11.33 -24.31
N ALA A 553 -2.25 11.60 -23.00
CA ALA A 553 -1.27 11.22 -22.00
C ALA A 553 -1.99 10.77 -20.72
N VAL A 554 -1.30 10.00 -19.90
CA VAL A 554 -1.78 9.51 -18.61
C VAL A 554 -0.79 9.92 -17.54
N THR A 555 -1.27 10.37 -16.38
CA THR A 555 -0.41 10.56 -15.21
C THR A 555 -1.10 10.03 -13.96
N PRO A 556 -0.36 9.43 -13.01
CA PRO A 556 -0.94 9.07 -11.72
C PRO A 556 -1.46 10.30 -10.95
N GLY A 557 -0.88 11.48 -11.17
CA GLY A 557 -1.31 12.76 -10.61
C GLY A 557 -0.52 13.90 -11.26
N LEU A 558 -1.10 15.08 -11.38
CA LEU A 558 -0.42 16.25 -11.96
C LEU A 558 0.68 16.77 -11.02
N SER A 559 0.52 16.56 -9.71
CA SER A 559 1.57 16.86 -8.75
C SER A 559 2.82 15.98 -8.87
N LEU A 560 2.77 14.96 -9.74
CA LEU A 560 3.84 13.97 -9.93
C LEU A 560 4.57 14.11 -11.28
N THR A 561 4.20 15.09 -12.11
CA THR A 561 4.75 15.30 -13.48
C THR A 561 5.86 16.35 -13.56
N ASP A 562 6.44 16.75 -12.42
CA ASP A 562 7.40 17.87 -12.36
C ASP A 562 8.67 17.60 -13.17
N SER A 563 8.83 18.39 -14.24
CA SER A 563 10.12 18.93 -14.66
C SER A 563 9.93 19.98 -15.75
N PRO A 564 10.70 21.09 -15.75
CA PRO A 564 10.74 21.99 -16.88
C PRO A 564 11.23 21.23 -18.13
N PRO A 565 10.65 21.51 -19.31
CA PRO A 565 11.06 20.87 -20.55
C PRO A 565 12.54 21.17 -20.82
N VAL A 566 13.38 20.13 -20.79
CA VAL A 566 14.80 20.30 -21.11
C VAL A 566 14.93 20.34 -22.62
N ARG A 567 15.14 21.54 -23.18
CA ARG A 567 15.54 21.69 -24.57
C ARG A 567 17.00 21.27 -24.73
N MET A 568 17.23 19.97 -24.87
CA MET A 568 18.53 19.43 -25.26
C MET A 568 18.74 19.62 -26.76
N ASN A 569 19.80 20.33 -27.17
CA ASN A 569 20.19 20.44 -28.57
C ASN A 569 20.66 19.09 -29.17
N THR A 570 21.06 18.12 -28.33
CA THR A 570 21.37 16.75 -28.76
C THR A 570 20.87 15.74 -27.71
N ARG A 571 19.97 14.83 -28.12
CA ARG A 571 19.49 13.73 -27.26
C ARG A 571 20.38 12.51 -27.47
N LYS A 572 21.17 12.14 -26.46
CA LYS A 572 21.83 10.83 -26.43
C LYS A 572 20.84 9.78 -25.94
N VAL A 573 20.85 8.60 -26.56
CA VAL A 573 19.94 7.50 -26.21
C VAL A 573 20.76 6.29 -25.79
N LEU A 574 20.49 5.74 -24.61
CA LEU A 574 20.94 4.39 -24.27
C LEU A 574 19.88 3.41 -24.77
N VAL A 575 20.25 2.56 -25.71
CA VAL A 575 19.36 1.53 -26.26
C VAL A 575 19.80 0.19 -25.71
N ALA A 576 18.90 -0.53 -25.06
CA ALA A 576 19.14 -1.88 -24.62
C ALA A 576 17.99 -2.80 -25.02
N GLY A 577 18.28 -4.04 -25.42
CA GLY A 577 17.21 -4.98 -25.72
C GLY A 577 17.62 -6.43 -25.90
N LEU A 578 16.61 -7.30 -25.80
CA LEU A 578 16.71 -8.75 -25.94
C LEU A 578 15.94 -9.18 -27.18
N SER A 579 16.66 -9.71 -28.16
CA SER A 579 16.08 -10.32 -29.36
C SER A 579 16.03 -11.85 -29.25
N GLU A 580 16.95 -12.42 -28.46
CA GLU A 580 17.08 -13.86 -28.22
C GLU A 580 16.23 -14.33 -27.01
N PRO A 581 15.87 -15.63 -26.95
CA PRO A 581 15.15 -16.19 -25.81
C PRO A 581 16.07 -16.28 -24.59
N VAL A 582 15.60 -15.80 -23.43
CA VAL A 582 16.35 -15.85 -22.17
C VAL A 582 15.43 -16.20 -21.00
N GLN A 583 15.97 -16.87 -19.98
CA GLN A 583 15.27 -17.10 -18.71
C GLN A 583 13.85 -17.72 -18.85
N GLY A 584 13.61 -18.51 -19.91
CA GLY A 584 12.32 -19.14 -20.20
C GLY A 584 11.32 -18.28 -20.99
N PHE A 585 11.70 -17.06 -21.38
CA PHE A 585 10.87 -16.19 -22.21
C PHE A 585 11.20 -16.34 -23.70
N PRO A 586 10.21 -16.20 -24.60
CA PRO A 586 10.40 -16.38 -26.03
C PRO A 586 11.20 -15.23 -26.66
N ALA A 587 11.84 -15.52 -27.79
CA ALA A 587 12.56 -14.54 -28.61
C ALA A 587 11.65 -13.40 -29.09
N LEU A 588 12.22 -12.20 -29.24
CA LEU A 588 11.57 -11.00 -29.77
C LEU A 588 12.36 -10.47 -30.99
N PRO A 589 12.31 -11.14 -32.15
CA PRO A 589 13.13 -10.79 -33.31
C PRO A 589 12.96 -9.35 -33.84
N GLY A 590 11.78 -8.75 -33.64
CA GLY A 590 11.44 -7.37 -33.96
C GLY A 590 12.19 -6.34 -33.13
N VAL A 591 12.74 -6.73 -31.97
CA VAL A 591 13.62 -5.88 -31.16
C VAL A 591 14.87 -5.47 -31.94
N ALA A 592 15.44 -6.37 -32.76
CA ALA A 592 16.60 -6.03 -33.59
C ALA A 592 16.26 -4.92 -34.60
N VAL A 593 15.07 -4.95 -35.19
CA VAL A 593 14.57 -3.92 -36.13
C VAL A 593 14.29 -2.60 -35.40
N GLU A 594 13.72 -2.68 -34.21
CA GLU A 594 13.42 -1.53 -33.37
C GLU A 594 14.69 -0.78 -32.95
N ILE A 595 15.68 -1.53 -32.46
CA ILE A 595 16.99 -1.02 -32.06
C ILE A 595 17.70 -0.35 -33.24
N ALA A 596 17.74 -1.02 -34.41
CA ALA A 596 18.39 -0.47 -35.60
C ALA A 596 17.76 0.89 -36.00
N SER A 597 16.43 0.96 -36.01
CA SER A 597 15.69 2.17 -36.35
C SER A 597 16.00 3.33 -35.40
N ILE A 598 16.11 3.07 -34.09
CA ILE A 598 16.44 4.12 -33.10
C ILE A 598 17.88 4.60 -33.27
N ARG A 599 18.82 3.72 -33.60
CA ARG A 599 20.24 4.07 -33.82
C ARG A 599 20.48 4.93 -35.05
N GLU A 600 19.67 4.77 -36.10
CA GLU A 600 19.69 5.69 -37.25
C GLU A 600 19.20 7.09 -36.88
N LEU A 601 18.30 7.17 -35.91
CA LEU A 601 17.70 8.42 -35.45
C LEU A 601 18.55 9.13 -34.39
N PHE A 602 19.18 8.43 -33.46
CA PHE A 602 19.86 9.06 -32.33
C PHE A 602 21.27 8.50 -32.10
N ARG A 603 22.16 9.37 -31.60
CA ARG A 603 23.49 8.95 -31.15
C ARG A 603 23.39 8.32 -29.77
N GLY A 604 24.18 7.28 -29.51
CA GLY A 604 24.32 6.69 -28.18
C GLY A 604 24.83 5.26 -28.20
N GLU A 605 24.73 4.60 -27.05
CA GLU A 605 25.27 3.26 -26.81
C GLU A 605 24.21 2.17 -27.01
N LEU A 606 24.65 0.98 -27.46
CA LEU A 606 23.80 -0.19 -27.64
C LEU A 606 24.25 -1.33 -26.73
N LEU A 607 23.33 -1.82 -25.90
CA LEU A 607 23.49 -3.05 -25.13
C LEU A 607 22.48 -4.09 -25.63
N GLN A 608 22.92 -5.05 -26.44
CA GLN A 608 22.03 -6.05 -27.03
C GLN A 608 22.37 -7.46 -26.56
N ASP A 609 21.34 -8.27 -26.29
CA ASP A 609 21.45 -9.69 -25.97
C ASP A 609 22.50 -9.92 -24.87
N GLY A 610 23.57 -10.69 -25.14
CA GLY A 610 24.63 -10.97 -24.17
C GLY A 610 25.26 -9.75 -23.48
N ASN A 611 25.19 -8.56 -24.11
CA ASN A 611 25.69 -7.30 -23.56
C ASN A 611 24.65 -6.54 -22.73
N PHE A 612 23.35 -6.87 -22.84
CA PHE A 612 22.30 -6.27 -22.02
C PHE A 612 22.24 -6.92 -20.64
N ARG A 613 23.23 -6.58 -19.79
CA ARG A 613 23.36 -7.07 -18.42
C ARG A 613 23.33 -5.93 -17.42
N ILE A 614 22.81 -6.17 -16.21
CA ILE A 614 22.71 -5.13 -15.17
C ILE A 614 24.07 -4.47 -14.86
N PRO A 615 25.19 -5.20 -14.66
CA PRO A 615 26.48 -4.60 -14.39
C PRO A 615 27.00 -3.70 -15.52
N LEU A 616 26.77 -4.09 -16.78
CA LEU A 616 27.19 -3.30 -17.94
C LEU A 616 26.35 -2.04 -18.09
N MET A 617 25.04 -2.15 -17.90
CA MET A 617 24.13 -1.01 -17.94
C MET A 617 24.46 0.00 -16.83
N ARG A 618 24.75 -0.49 -15.62
CA ARG A 618 25.22 0.34 -14.50
C ARG A 618 26.47 1.14 -14.88
N LYS A 619 27.51 0.43 -15.37
CA LYS A 619 28.78 1.05 -15.77
C LYS A 619 28.58 2.12 -16.84
N GLU A 620 27.70 1.86 -17.80
CA GLU A 620 27.43 2.82 -18.89
C GLU A 620 26.67 4.05 -18.40
N LEU A 621 25.63 3.87 -17.57
CA LEU A 621 24.88 4.99 -16.97
C LEU A 621 25.76 5.82 -16.03
N GLU A 622 26.70 5.20 -15.31
CA GLU A 622 27.71 5.90 -14.49
C GLU A 622 28.66 6.76 -15.33
N ARG A 623 28.98 6.32 -16.55
CA ARG A 623 29.93 6.98 -17.45
C ARG A 623 29.30 8.12 -18.23
N THR A 624 28.08 7.92 -18.74
CA THR A 624 27.43 8.84 -19.66
C THR A 624 26.01 9.17 -19.19
N PRO A 625 25.66 10.45 -19.00
CA PRO A 625 24.28 10.84 -18.70
C PRO A 625 23.41 10.73 -19.96
N TYR A 626 22.42 9.84 -19.93
CA TYR A 626 21.46 9.65 -21.02
C TYR A 626 20.11 10.31 -20.68
N PRO A 627 19.65 11.32 -21.43
CA PRO A 627 18.29 11.85 -21.27
C PRO A 627 17.21 10.87 -21.75
N VAL A 628 17.57 9.87 -22.56
CA VAL A 628 16.64 8.85 -23.03
C VAL A 628 17.22 7.48 -22.80
N VAL A 629 16.45 6.61 -22.15
CA VAL A 629 16.75 5.18 -21.98
C VAL A 629 15.64 4.40 -22.65
N HIS A 630 16.03 3.50 -23.56
CA HIS A 630 15.13 2.64 -24.29
C HIS A 630 15.43 1.19 -23.94
N LEU A 631 14.46 0.49 -23.37
CA LEU A 631 14.55 -0.91 -22.97
C LEU A 631 13.52 -1.72 -23.78
N ALA A 632 14.00 -2.53 -24.72
CA ALA A 632 13.18 -3.41 -25.55
C ALA A 632 13.33 -4.86 -25.10
N SER A 633 12.43 -5.31 -24.22
CA SER A 633 12.51 -6.61 -23.56
C SER A 633 11.16 -6.99 -22.97
N HIS A 634 11.00 -8.24 -22.54
CA HIS A 634 9.82 -8.61 -21.75
C HIS A 634 9.82 -7.83 -20.43
N GLY A 635 8.65 -7.33 -20.08
CA GLY A 635 8.38 -6.71 -18.78
C GLY A 635 7.05 -7.19 -18.25
N GLU A 636 6.98 -7.45 -16.95
CA GLU A 636 5.76 -7.88 -16.28
C GLU A 636 5.43 -6.92 -15.14
N PHE A 637 4.26 -6.29 -15.20
CA PHE A 637 3.69 -5.50 -14.11
C PHE A 637 2.62 -6.32 -13.39
N SER A 638 2.80 -6.52 -12.09
CA SER A 638 1.96 -7.37 -11.25
C SER A 638 1.19 -6.55 -10.20
N ARG A 639 0.35 -7.21 -9.40
CA ARG A 639 -0.40 -6.59 -8.29
C ARG A 639 0.52 -6.02 -7.21
N THR A 640 1.76 -6.46 -7.16
CA THR A 640 2.75 -6.08 -6.16
C THR A 640 4.05 -5.65 -6.84
N SER A 641 4.76 -4.72 -6.21
CA SER A 641 6.00 -4.17 -6.76
C SER A 641 7.15 -5.17 -6.80
N ASP A 642 7.18 -6.15 -5.88
CA ASP A 642 8.18 -7.23 -5.81
C ASP A 642 8.05 -8.25 -6.95
N ALA A 643 6.84 -8.46 -7.45
CA ALA A 643 6.56 -9.31 -8.62
C ALA A 643 6.64 -8.55 -9.95
N THR A 644 7.00 -7.26 -9.94
CA THR A 644 7.12 -6.41 -11.14
C THR A 644 8.59 -6.32 -11.59
N PHE A 645 8.88 -6.67 -12.84
CA PHE A 645 10.26 -6.71 -13.36
C PHE A 645 10.35 -6.46 -14.87
N LEU A 646 11.57 -6.12 -15.31
CA LEU A 646 12.02 -6.14 -16.71
C LEU A 646 13.09 -7.22 -16.86
N LEU A 647 13.14 -7.92 -17.99
CA LEU A 647 14.21 -8.89 -18.24
C LEU A 647 15.47 -8.22 -18.78
N THR A 648 16.60 -8.61 -18.20
CA THR A 648 17.94 -8.45 -18.80
C THR A 648 18.45 -9.83 -19.22
N TRP A 649 19.65 -9.92 -19.80
CA TRP A 649 20.23 -11.21 -20.19
C TRP A 649 20.50 -12.12 -18.98
N ASP A 650 20.98 -11.52 -17.89
CA ASP A 650 21.52 -12.20 -16.72
C ASP A 650 20.48 -12.43 -15.61
N GLU A 651 19.56 -11.49 -15.39
CA GLU A 651 18.60 -11.57 -14.28
C GLU A 651 17.32 -10.76 -14.53
N ARG A 652 16.47 -10.65 -13.50
CA ARG A 652 15.24 -9.82 -13.52
C ARG A 652 15.55 -8.47 -12.88
N LEU A 653 15.42 -7.39 -13.66
CA LEU A 653 15.54 -6.03 -13.18
C LEU A 653 14.25 -5.56 -12.50
N THR A 654 14.26 -5.48 -11.17
CA THR A 654 13.15 -4.93 -10.38
C THR A 654 13.01 -3.41 -10.56
N MET A 655 11.87 -2.85 -10.17
CA MET A 655 11.67 -1.39 -10.21
C MET A 655 12.62 -0.62 -9.28
N ASP A 656 12.99 -1.19 -8.13
CA ASP A 656 14.00 -0.62 -7.22
C ASP A 656 15.40 -0.66 -7.85
N GLY A 657 15.71 -1.75 -8.55
CA GLY A 657 16.93 -1.88 -9.32
C GLY A 657 17.01 -0.84 -10.44
N LEU A 658 15.93 -0.66 -11.20
CA LEU A 658 15.83 0.34 -12.25
C LEU A 658 15.99 1.77 -11.70
N GLU A 659 15.29 2.10 -10.62
CA GLU A 659 15.43 3.37 -9.91
C GLU A 659 16.89 3.62 -9.51
N THR A 660 17.55 2.60 -8.96
CA THR A 660 18.96 2.68 -8.56
C THR A 660 19.86 2.94 -9.76
N LEU A 661 19.69 2.19 -10.86
CA LEU A 661 20.51 2.35 -12.08
C LEU A 661 20.37 3.75 -12.67
N VAL A 662 19.13 4.27 -12.76
CA VAL A 662 18.88 5.62 -13.26
C VAL A 662 19.43 6.68 -12.32
N LYS A 663 19.23 6.54 -11.00
CA LYS A 663 19.76 7.50 -10.01
C LYS A 663 21.28 7.55 -10.00
N THR A 664 21.96 6.40 -10.09
CA THR A 664 23.42 6.33 -10.09
C THR A 664 24.01 7.07 -11.30
N GLY A 665 23.35 7.02 -12.47
CA GLY A 665 23.77 7.76 -13.67
C GLY A 665 23.51 9.27 -13.66
N ARG A 666 22.81 9.80 -12.63
CA ARG A 666 22.40 11.21 -12.55
C ARG A 666 23.40 12.15 -11.88
N ARG A 667 24.66 11.74 -11.68
CA ARG A 667 25.72 12.58 -11.09
C ARG A 667 25.94 13.94 -11.82
N GLY A 668 25.40 14.12 -13.03
CA GLY A 668 25.53 15.34 -13.85
C GLY A 668 24.28 16.24 -14.01
N ARG A 669 23.24 16.14 -13.17
CA ARG A 669 21.99 16.96 -13.24
C ARG A 669 21.17 16.87 -14.55
N VAL A 670 21.51 15.97 -15.48
CA VAL A 670 20.67 15.70 -16.66
C VAL A 670 19.50 14.82 -16.23
N PRO A 671 18.24 15.30 -16.32
CA PRO A 671 17.10 14.45 -16.00
C PRO A 671 16.88 13.39 -17.09
N LEU A 672 16.38 12.23 -16.68
CA LEU A 672 15.88 11.21 -17.60
C LEU A 672 14.56 11.73 -18.19
N GLU A 673 14.61 12.25 -19.41
CA GLU A 673 13.49 12.84 -20.13
C GLU A 673 12.48 11.77 -20.58
N LEU A 674 12.96 10.60 -21.03
CA LEU A 674 12.09 9.52 -21.50
C LEU A 674 12.67 8.15 -21.18
N LEU A 675 11.87 7.32 -20.51
CA LEU A 675 12.07 5.88 -20.37
C LEU A 675 11.10 5.15 -21.31
N THR A 676 11.60 4.45 -22.32
CA THR A 676 10.75 3.60 -23.18
C THR A 676 10.87 2.16 -22.76
N LEU A 677 9.74 1.53 -22.48
CA LEU A 677 9.63 0.11 -22.13
C LEU A 677 8.81 -0.60 -23.22
N SER A 678 9.52 -1.13 -24.22
CA SER A 678 8.90 -1.84 -25.34
C SER A 678 8.66 -3.30 -24.95
N ALA A 679 7.54 -3.88 -25.39
CA ALA A 679 7.12 -5.26 -25.10
C ALA A 679 6.74 -5.60 -23.64
N CYS A 680 6.33 -4.61 -22.84
CA CYS A 680 5.75 -4.86 -21.52
C CYS A 680 4.34 -5.45 -21.54
N GLN A 681 4.01 -6.23 -20.51
CA GLN A 681 2.66 -6.68 -20.21
C GLN A 681 2.29 -6.25 -18.80
N THR A 682 1.08 -5.70 -18.64
CA THR A 682 0.47 -5.50 -17.33
C THR A 682 -0.51 -6.63 -17.06
N ALA A 683 -0.44 -7.25 -15.87
CA ALA A 683 -1.30 -8.36 -15.45
C ALA A 683 -2.75 -8.13 -15.92
N SER A 684 -3.25 -9.02 -16.78
CA SER A 684 -4.41 -8.73 -17.63
C SER A 684 -5.65 -8.35 -16.80
N GLY A 685 -6.00 -7.06 -16.84
CA GLY A 685 -7.19 -6.49 -16.23
C GLY A 685 -6.98 -5.95 -14.81
N ASP A 686 -5.76 -6.01 -14.30
CA ASP A 686 -5.48 -5.69 -12.90
C ASP A 686 -5.25 -4.19 -12.68
N ASP A 687 -6.10 -3.58 -11.87
CA ASP A 687 -6.07 -2.15 -11.57
C ASP A 687 -4.84 -1.72 -10.75
N ARG A 688 -4.32 -2.61 -9.89
CA ARG A 688 -3.14 -2.38 -9.07
C ARG A 688 -1.87 -2.53 -9.89
N ALA A 689 -1.82 -3.50 -10.81
CA ALA A 689 -0.74 -3.59 -11.79
C ALA A 689 -0.71 -2.35 -12.72
N ALA A 690 -1.88 -1.88 -13.16
CA ALA A 690 -1.98 -0.67 -13.96
C ALA A 690 -1.56 0.60 -13.19
N LEU A 691 -1.78 0.65 -11.87
CA LEU A 691 -1.21 1.68 -11.00
C LEU A 691 0.33 1.60 -10.98
N GLY A 692 0.91 0.40 -10.90
CA GLY A 692 2.36 0.20 -11.00
C GLY A 692 2.93 0.70 -12.33
N LEU A 693 2.25 0.42 -13.44
CA LEU A 693 2.61 0.95 -14.76
C LEU A 693 2.52 2.49 -14.79
N ALA A 694 1.40 3.07 -14.33
CA ALA A 694 1.22 4.52 -14.29
C ALA A 694 2.29 5.22 -13.42
N GLY A 695 2.76 4.54 -12.37
CA GLY A 695 3.82 5.03 -11.50
C GLY A 695 5.25 4.79 -11.99
N VAL A 696 5.47 4.11 -13.13
CA VAL A 696 6.81 3.68 -13.56
C VAL A 696 7.76 4.84 -13.81
N ALA A 697 7.25 5.94 -14.40
CA ALA A 697 8.06 7.14 -14.65
C ALA A 697 8.54 7.74 -13.32
N VAL A 698 7.61 7.92 -12.37
CA VAL A 698 7.90 8.44 -11.02
C VAL A 698 8.91 7.56 -10.30
N LYS A 699 8.68 6.24 -10.31
CA LYS A 699 9.55 5.26 -9.65
C LYS A 699 10.95 5.21 -10.23
N ALA A 700 11.07 5.21 -11.56
CA ALA A 700 12.36 5.24 -12.24
C ALA A 700 13.06 6.61 -12.15
N GLY A 701 12.37 7.66 -11.68
CA GLY A 701 12.85 9.03 -11.72
C GLY A 701 12.92 9.61 -13.14
N ALA A 702 12.14 9.06 -14.07
CA ALA A 702 11.95 9.60 -15.41
C ALA A 702 10.88 10.69 -15.41
N GLN A 703 11.02 11.70 -16.25
CA GLN A 703 9.96 12.68 -16.50
C GLN A 703 8.76 12.04 -17.20
N SER A 704 9.05 11.12 -18.12
CA SER A 704 8.05 10.44 -18.92
C SER A 704 8.42 8.98 -19.10
N ALA A 705 7.41 8.14 -19.28
CA ALA A 705 7.59 6.78 -19.76
C ALA A 705 6.67 6.50 -20.96
N LEU A 706 7.19 5.80 -21.97
CA LEU A 706 6.38 5.16 -23.01
C LEU A 706 6.31 3.68 -22.69
N ALA A 707 5.11 3.15 -22.44
CA ALA A 707 4.91 1.75 -22.08
C ALA A 707 3.55 1.22 -22.57
N THR A 708 3.33 -0.09 -22.45
CA THR A 708 2.14 -0.77 -22.98
C THR A 708 1.30 -1.45 -21.89
N LEU A 709 -0.02 -1.33 -21.99
CA LEU A 709 -0.97 -1.99 -21.07
C LEU A 709 -0.98 -3.52 -21.19
N TRP A 710 -0.65 -4.06 -22.36
CA TRP A 710 -0.50 -5.48 -22.60
C TRP A 710 0.50 -5.74 -23.72
N TYR A 711 1.03 -6.96 -23.73
CA TYR A 711 1.91 -7.40 -24.80
C TYR A 711 1.13 -7.45 -26.12
N ILE A 712 1.62 -6.71 -27.10
CA ILE A 712 1.21 -6.83 -28.51
C ILE A 712 2.23 -7.67 -29.25
N ASN A 713 1.92 -8.11 -30.47
CA ASN A 713 2.93 -8.84 -31.24
C ASN A 713 4.13 -7.94 -31.55
N ASP A 714 5.30 -8.54 -31.47
CA ASP A 714 6.61 -7.93 -31.60
C ASP A 714 6.79 -7.01 -32.84
N GLN A 715 6.33 -7.43 -34.02
CA GLN A 715 6.41 -6.64 -35.25
C GLN A 715 5.61 -5.31 -35.17
N ALA A 716 4.44 -5.32 -34.55
CA ALA A 716 3.63 -4.11 -34.40
C ALA A 716 4.24 -3.16 -33.36
N SER A 717 4.81 -3.70 -32.27
CA SER A 717 5.58 -2.91 -31.30
C SER A 717 6.72 -2.15 -31.97
N SER A 718 7.55 -2.88 -32.70
CA SER A 718 8.71 -2.32 -33.41
C SER A 718 8.30 -1.22 -34.39
N ALA A 719 7.22 -1.43 -35.16
CA ALA A 719 6.69 -0.44 -36.08
C ALA A 719 6.20 0.85 -35.38
N LEU A 720 5.43 0.72 -34.30
CA LEU A 720 4.91 1.87 -33.57
C LEU A 720 6.01 2.66 -32.88
N VAL A 721 6.94 1.98 -32.22
CA VAL A 721 8.04 2.65 -31.50
C VAL A 721 8.97 3.36 -32.48
N SER A 722 9.28 2.73 -33.61
CA SER A 722 10.07 3.36 -34.67
C SER A 722 9.37 4.61 -35.22
N ALA A 723 8.06 4.53 -35.48
CA ALA A 723 7.27 5.69 -35.90
C ALA A 723 7.24 6.79 -34.82
N PHE A 724 7.10 6.44 -33.54
CA PHE A 724 7.14 7.40 -32.44
C PHE A 724 8.45 8.18 -32.39
N TYR A 725 9.61 7.49 -32.39
CA TYR A 725 10.92 8.15 -32.34
C TYR A 725 11.17 9.02 -33.57
N ARG A 726 10.73 8.58 -34.76
CA ARG A 726 10.81 9.38 -35.99
C ARG A 726 10.01 10.68 -35.87
N GLN A 727 8.75 10.59 -35.43
CA GLN A 727 7.88 11.75 -35.25
C GLN A 727 8.42 12.71 -34.18
N TRP A 728 8.95 12.17 -33.08
CA TRP A 728 9.49 12.98 -31.98
C TRP A 728 10.82 13.67 -32.34
N LYS A 729 11.61 13.10 -33.25
CA LYS A 729 12.85 13.70 -33.74
C LYS A 729 12.62 14.85 -34.71
N TYR A 730 11.69 14.69 -35.67
CA TYR A 730 11.62 15.58 -36.83
C TYR A 730 10.47 16.60 -36.82
N SER A 731 9.42 16.38 -36.03
CA SER A 731 8.16 17.14 -36.19
C SER A 731 7.96 18.25 -35.15
N SER A 732 8.98 18.58 -34.35
CA SER A 732 8.90 19.48 -33.16
C SER A 732 7.71 19.17 -32.22
N PHE A 733 7.20 17.95 -32.29
CA PHE A 733 6.06 17.48 -31.52
C PHE A 733 6.44 17.22 -30.07
N SER A 734 5.45 17.44 -29.19
CA SER A 734 5.50 16.90 -27.84
C SER A 734 5.47 15.37 -27.88
N LYS A 735 5.89 14.72 -26.78
CA LYS A 735 5.87 13.25 -26.69
C LYS A 735 4.47 12.69 -26.94
N ALA A 736 3.42 13.31 -26.39
CA ALA A 736 2.04 12.88 -26.66
C ALA A 736 1.61 13.08 -28.12
N LYS A 737 2.01 14.17 -28.78
CA LYS A 737 1.70 14.41 -30.21
C LYS A 737 2.44 13.41 -31.11
N ALA A 738 3.69 13.08 -30.78
CA ALA A 738 4.46 12.06 -31.49
C ALA A 738 3.84 10.66 -31.36
N LEU A 739 3.40 10.28 -30.15
CA LEU A 739 2.72 9.00 -29.93
C LEU A 739 1.39 8.93 -30.69
N ARG A 740 0.58 10.00 -30.64
CA ARG A 740 -0.65 10.08 -31.43
C ARG A 740 -0.38 9.84 -32.91
N GLN A 741 0.65 10.48 -33.47
CA GLN A 741 0.94 10.34 -34.89
C GLN A 741 1.38 8.91 -35.25
N ALA A 742 2.17 8.26 -34.38
CA ALA A 742 2.52 6.85 -34.55
C ALA A 742 1.28 5.93 -34.48
N GLN A 743 0.36 6.19 -33.55
CA GLN A 743 -0.90 5.44 -33.43
C GLN A 743 -1.80 5.63 -34.65
N ILE A 744 -1.90 6.85 -35.20
CA ILE A 744 -2.65 7.13 -36.43
C ILE A 744 -2.02 6.43 -37.63
N GLU A 745 -0.69 6.40 -37.71
CA GLU A 745 0.04 5.69 -38.79
C GLU A 745 -0.31 4.19 -38.80
N LEU A 746 -0.29 3.53 -37.63
CA LEU A 746 -0.70 2.12 -37.52
C LEU A 746 -2.21 1.91 -37.77
N LEU A 747 -3.05 2.84 -37.34
CA LEU A 747 -4.49 2.81 -37.60
C LEU A 747 -4.80 2.87 -39.10
N GLN A 748 -3.98 3.56 -39.88
CA GLN A 748 -4.11 3.67 -41.34
C GLN A 748 -3.52 2.48 -42.09
N ASP A 749 -2.61 1.72 -41.48
CA ASP A 749 -2.08 0.47 -42.03
C ASP A 749 -3.11 -0.66 -41.93
N SER A 750 -3.47 -1.24 -43.07
CA SER A 750 -4.41 -2.36 -43.16
C SER A 750 -4.06 -3.56 -42.25
N ARG A 751 -2.76 -3.79 -41.97
CA ARG A 751 -2.26 -4.87 -41.12
C ARG A 751 -2.48 -4.59 -39.63
N TYR A 752 -2.47 -3.33 -39.23
CA TYR A 752 -2.47 -2.89 -37.83
C TYR A 752 -3.67 -2.02 -37.45
N ARG A 753 -4.66 -1.90 -38.35
CA ARG A 753 -5.87 -1.07 -38.16
C ARG A 753 -6.62 -1.36 -36.86
N HIS A 754 -6.63 -2.61 -36.38
CA HIS A 754 -7.32 -2.99 -35.17
C HIS A 754 -6.69 -2.33 -33.92
N PRO A 755 -7.46 -1.75 -32.97
CA PRO A 755 -6.89 -0.99 -31.84
C PRO A 755 -6.00 -1.78 -30.91
N PHE A 756 -6.09 -3.11 -30.92
CA PHE A 756 -5.15 -4.02 -30.27
C PHE A 756 -3.68 -3.62 -30.49
N TYR A 757 -3.31 -3.19 -31.71
CA TYR A 757 -1.91 -2.98 -32.09
C TYR A 757 -1.33 -1.63 -31.66
N TRP A 758 -2.16 -0.60 -31.48
CA TRP A 758 -1.69 0.77 -31.28
C TRP A 758 -2.22 1.44 -30.01
N SER A 759 -3.44 1.13 -29.58
CA SER A 759 -4.07 1.73 -28.41
C SER A 759 -3.46 1.40 -27.03
N PRO A 760 -2.73 0.29 -26.82
CA PRO A 760 -2.17 -0.04 -25.51
C PRO A 760 -0.99 0.83 -25.10
N PHE A 761 -0.35 1.51 -26.06
CA PHE A 761 0.77 2.41 -25.79
C PHE A 761 0.27 3.67 -25.08
N LEU A 762 0.88 3.95 -23.94
CA LEU A 762 0.59 5.10 -23.09
C LEU A 762 1.82 5.99 -23.02
N MET A 763 1.59 7.30 -23.16
CA MET A 763 2.54 8.30 -22.73
C MET A 763 2.25 8.63 -21.26
N ILE A 764 3.15 8.22 -20.37
CA ILE A 764 2.98 8.29 -18.91
C ILE A 764 3.84 9.42 -18.35
N GLY A 765 3.28 10.23 -17.44
CA GLY A 765 4.01 11.32 -16.78
C GLY A 765 3.97 12.61 -17.60
N ASN A 766 5.08 13.33 -17.68
CA ASN A 766 5.18 14.58 -18.42
C ASN A 766 5.00 14.32 -19.94
N TRP A 767 4.03 14.97 -20.56
CA TRP A 767 3.66 14.68 -21.96
C TRP A 767 4.23 15.67 -22.99
N ARG A 768 4.93 16.70 -22.51
CA ARG A 768 5.37 17.86 -23.30
C ARG A 768 6.53 17.53 -24.25
#